data_AF-A0A919PX08-F1
#
_entry.id   AF-A0A919PX08-F1
#
_cell.length_a   1.000
_cell.length_b   1.000
_cell.length_c   1.000
_cell.angle_alpha   90.00
_cell.angle_beta   90.00
_cell.angle_gamma   90.00
#
_symmetry.space_group_name_H-M   'P 1'
#
loop_
_entity.id
_entity.type
_entity.pdbx_description
1 polymer ?
#
loop_
_entity_poly.entity_id
_entity_poly.type
_entity_poly.pdbx_seq_one_letter_code
_entity_poly.pdbx_strand_id
1 'polypeptide(L)'
;MRIRRPIVAAVVTVLTMALFPGTAWAEPEGTVRHNASRPVPGAYLITLKHTQSVDTQGVAEAAVARYGGRLHSVYRRTMSGYAVEGLSEQAARRIAARPEVASVTQSGTAGIGTTQQNPPNWGVDRIDQRDLPLSRSYTYDDAAAGQGVTVYVVDTGIRFSHSEFEGRAKLGVDFVSPSTNGGDCHGHGTHVSGIAAGKTYGVAKKANLVSVRILGCQGTGQDIDVTRAAEWITENAVRPAVVNLSVYTDDPDIAADGIRASIAAGVQWSLITGNNGGNACNYGPGGQIPEGLQVGNATSSDTKAGDSNYGTCMDLFAPGSNVLSAYHTSDTASTTMSGTSMAAPHVAGAVATYLTGHPDATPAQVHAWVTDNASTGKMSGLPSGTPNKLLYVPAAGGPPPAGDFSLSASPASATVPAGGSATSTIAAAATGSAVPQVVGGQPTTVEQHPFMISQRREGSSFPGQQSCSSTLMGPRTVLTAAHCLMENPGRKWYVYGATNLNDPGFTAEIASSWVHPQYTGWQQGYDVAVVTLDRDVPVPAGMTYPTLNTSTANNTPGTMGMSIGWGRTGANTYSEVLRKADIPVAPDSGCQGRYTGQYKTPAMLCTGYADGHAGACVGDSGGPYLVGNTVVGVFSWMSTACDWYAVYTRVSTYAAEIAAQLPGGNPPPTGDITLSASGLPGGATASFNPGSVSTGGTATLTVTTSASTPAGTYPITVTGTRGATSAQTTFTLTVQGGGTPGPLSLTNPGTQSSVVGRPAGLTLRAQGGTTPYRFTATGLPAGLTLNPSTGVVSGTPTMFQTSNVTVTVTDATGRTARATFFWFVQPF
;
A
#
# COMPACT_ATOMS: atom_id res chain seq x y z
N MET A 1 19.01 -33.91 -103.36
CA MET A 1 17.72 -33.44 -102.80
C MET A 1 18.00 -32.11 -102.11
N ARG A 2 17.80 -30.92 -102.73
CA ARG A 2 16.54 -30.14 -102.83
C ARG A 2 15.74 -30.26 -101.52
N ILE A 3 15.46 -29.21 -100.72
CA ILE A 3 14.69 -27.98 -101.04
C ILE A 3 15.03 -26.85 -100.04
N ARG A 4 14.82 -25.61 -100.50
CA ARG A 4 15.06 -24.29 -99.88
C ARG A 4 13.88 -23.76 -99.01
N ARG A 5 14.19 -22.74 -98.18
CA ARG A 5 13.44 -21.45 -97.89
C ARG A 5 12.37 -21.43 -96.75
N PRO A 6 11.97 -20.24 -96.20
CA PRO A 6 12.76 -19.12 -95.62
C PRO A 6 12.03 -18.30 -94.47
N ILE A 7 12.70 -17.26 -93.92
CA ILE A 7 12.20 -15.94 -93.39
C ILE A 7 11.14 -15.97 -92.24
N VAL A 8 11.29 -15.24 -91.12
CA VAL A 8 10.79 -13.86 -90.89
C VAL A 8 11.44 -13.29 -89.61
N ALA A 9 11.92 -12.05 -89.70
CA ALA A 9 12.31 -11.19 -88.58
C ALA A 9 11.06 -10.64 -87.86
N ALA A 10 11.07 -10.62 -86.53
CA ALA A 10 10.02 -9.98 -85.73
C ALA A 10 10.61 -8.85 -84.88
N VAL A 11 9.93 -7.72 -85.02
CA VAL A 11 10.22 -6.36 -84.57
C VAL A 11 10.03 -6.22 -83.05
N VAL A 12 10.86 -5.35 -82.47
CA VAL A 12 10.77 -4.85 -81.09
C VAL A 12 9.48 -4.04 -80.92
N THR A 13 8.63 -4.46 -79.98
CA THR A 13 7.54 -3.65 -79.45
C THR A 13 7.75 -3.50 -77.94
N VAL A 14 8.21 -2.33 -77.52
CA VAL A 14 8.26 -1.94 -76.10
C VAL A 14 6.81 -1.69 -75.66
N LEU A 15 6.24 -2.65 -74.93
CA LEU A 15 4.95 -2.50 -74.27
C LEU A 15 5.19 -1.86 -72.90
N THR A 16 4.84 -0.58 -72.77
CA THR A 16 4.71 0.13 -71.50
C THR A 16 3.60 -0.54 -70.67
N MET A 17 3.99 -1.39 -69.72
CA MET A 17 3.06 -1.95 -68.75
C MET A 17 2.64 -0.86 -67.77
N ALA A 18 1.38 -0.45 -67.85
CA ALA A 18 0.73 0.44 -66.90
C ALA A 18 0.81 -0.15 -65.48
N LEU A 19 1.39 0.61 -64.56
CA LEU A 19 1.31 0.35 -63.12
C LEU A 19 -0.13 0.57 -62.66
N PHE A 20 -0.90 -0.52 -62.55
CA PHE A 20 -2.07 -0.52 -61.68
C PHE A 20 -1.57 -0.48 -60.23
N PRO A 21 -2.12 0.37 -59.35
CA PRO A 21 -1.90 0.22 -57.91
C PRO A 21 -2.48 -1.14 -57.52
N GLY A 22 -1.61 -2.12 -57.30
CA GLY A 22 -2.01 -3.40 -56.73
C GLY A 22 -2.67 -3.10 -55.39
N THR A 23 -3.99 -3.33 -55.30
CA THR A 23 -4.65 -3.47 -54.01
C THR A 23 -3.96 -4.62 -53.29
N ALA A 24 -3.20 -4.32 -52.23
CA ALA A 24 -2.64 -5.34 -51.36
C ALA A 24 -3.83 -6.05 -50.69
N TRP A 25 -4.21 -7.21 -51.21
CA TRP A 25 -5.19 -8.06 -50.56
C TRP A 25 -4.61 -8.47 -49.20
N ALA A 26 -5.28 -8.08 -48.11
CA ALA A 26 -4.92 -8.56 -46.79
C ALA A 26 -4.94 -10.11 -46.79
N GLU A 27 -3.90 -10.75 -46.25
CA GLU A 27 -3.88 -12.21 -46.14
C GLU A 27 -5.11 -12.69 -45.37
N PRO A 28 -5.74 -13.80 -45.80
CA PRO A 28 -6.90 -14.33 -45.10
C PRO A 28 -6.52 -14.73 -43.67
N GLU A 29 -7.41 -14.41 -42.73
CA GLU A 29 -7.26 -14.69 -41.30
C GLU A 29 -8.35 -15.67 -40.84
N GLY A 30 -7.96 -16.68 -40.07
CA GLY A 30 -8.82 -17.67 -39.44
C GLY A 30 -8.89 -17.48 -37.93
N THR A 31 -9.69 -18.31 -37.26
CA THR A 31 -9.92 -18.18 -35.81
C THR A 31 -8.86 -18.90 -34.99
N VAL A 32 -8.31 -18.20 -34.00
CA VAL A 32 -7.47 -18.76 -32.93
C VAL A 32 -8.35 -19.11 -31.72
N ARG A 33 -8.16 -20.29 -31.13
CA ARG A 33 -8.91 -20.72 -29.94
C ARG A 33 -8.21 -20.23 -28.67
N HIS A 34 -8.93 -19.48 -27.83
CA HIS A 34 -8.45 -18.93 -26.55
C HIS A 34 -9.16 -19.60 -25.36
N ASN A 35 -8.88 -20.89 -25.15
CA ASN A 35 -9.58 -21.68 -24.13
C ASN A 35 -8.85 -21.74 -22.77
N ALA A 36 -7.61 -21.22 -22.70
CA ALA A 36 -6.81 -21.26 -21.47
C ALA A 36 -7.18 -20.10 -20.52
N SER A 37 -7.41 -20.41 -19.24
CA SER A 37 -7.65 -19.41 -18.18
C SER A 37 -6.40 -18.59 -17.82
N ARG A 38 -5.21 -19.16 -18.04
CA ARG A 38 -3.90 -18.51 -17.92
C ARG A 38 -3.12 -18.66 -19.23
N PRO A 39 -3.42 -17.85 -20.25
CA PRO A 39 -2.82 -17.97 -21.57
C PRO A 39 -1.35 -17.52 -21.56
N VAL A 40 -0.51 -18.15 -22.40
CA VAL A 40 0.87 -17.73 -22.63
C VAL A 40 0.92 -16.90 -23.92
N PRO A 41 1.22 -15.58 -23.84
CA PRO A 41 1.28 -14.74 -25.03
C PRO A 41 2.33 -15.25 -26.05
N GLY A 42 1.91 -15.35 -27.30
CA GLY A 42 2.78 -15.75 -28.40
C GLY A 42 3.09 -17.25 -28.50
N ALA A 43 2.50 -18.09 -27.65
CA ALA A 43 2.66 -19.55 -27.69
C ALA A 43 1.39 -20.21 -28.24
N TYR A 44 1.52 -21.00 -29.31
CA TYR A 44 0.38 -21.65 -29.96
C TYR A 44 0.68 -23.10 -30.31
N LEU A 45 -0.35 -23.94 -30.22
CA LEU A 45 -0.40 -25.28 -30.80
C LEU A 45 -1.17 -25.23 -32.12
N ILE A 46 -0.50 -25.61 -33.21
CA ILE A 46 -1.07 -25.72 -34.55
C ILE A 46 -1.29 -27.20 -34.85
N THR A 47 -2.56 -27.59 -35.01
CA THR A 47 -2.94 -28.94 -35.41
C THR A 47 -3.21 -28.96 -36.91
N LEU A 48 -2.63 -29.92 -37.63
CA LEU A 48 -2.82 -30.10 -39.06
C LEU A 48 -3.96 -31.10 -39.34
N LYS A 49 -4.61 -30.98 -40.50
CA LYS A 49 -5.62 -31.95 -40.94
C LYS A 49 -4.97 -33.31 -41.19
N HIS A 50 -5.64 -34.38 -40.77
CA HIS A 50 -5.10 -35.73 -40.85
C HIS A 50 -5.19 -36.26 -42.29
N THR A 51 -4.15 -36.06 -43.09
CA THR A 51 -4.01 -36.69 -44.42
C THR A 51 -2.73 -37.51 -44.47
N GLN A 52 -2.79 -38.72 -45.04
CA GLN A 52 -1.64 -39.60 -45.22
C GLN A 52 -0.68 -38.97 -46.25
N SER A 53 0.24 -38.10 -45.81
CA SER A 53 1.45 -37.61 -46.53
C SER A 53 1.94 -36.21 -46.10
N VAL A 54 1.37 -35.57 -45.07
CA VAL A 54 1.82 -34.21 -44.71
C VAL A 54 3.20 -34.23 -44.06
N ASP A 55 4.19 -33.64 -44.74
CA ASP A 55 5.48 -33.29 -44.15
C ASP A 55 5.29 -32.21 -43.07
N THR A 56 4.98 -32.66 -41.85
CA THR A 56 4.69 -31.78 -40.72
C THR A 56 5.91 -30.92 -40.36
N GLN A 57 7.13 -31.40 -40.62
CA GLN A 57 8.35 -30.64 -40.39
C GLN A 57 8.46 -29.49 -41.39
N GLY A 58 8.36 -29.79 -42.69
CA GLY A 58 8.45 -28.78 -43.74
C GLY A 58 7.34 -27.73 -43.63
N VAL A 59 6.12 -28.13 -43.25
CA VAL A 59 5.02 -27.18 -42.99
C VAL A 59 5.32 -26.27 -41.79
N ALA A 60 5.84 -26.83 -40.70
CA ALA A 60 6.18 -26.06 -39.51
C ALA A 60 7.32 -25.05 -39.76
N GLU A 61 8.38 -25.50 -40.44
CA GLU A 61 9.53 -24.65 -40.81
C GLU A 61 9.12 -23.55 -41.79
N ALA A 62 8.32 -23.87 -42.80
CA ALA A 62 7.80 -22.88 -43.75
C ALA A 62 6.88 -21.85 -43.08
N ALA A 63 6.06 -22.27 -42.11
CA ALA A 63 5.19 -21.37 -41.35
C ALA A 63 6.01 -20.41 -40.48
N VAL A 64 7.02 -20.91 -39.76
CA VAL A 64 7.89 -20.07 -38.93
C VAL A 64 8.75 -19.12 -39.78
N ALA A 65 9.27 -19.58 -40.92
CA ALA A 65 10.04 -18.74 -41.84
C ALA A 65 9.20 -17.59 -42.42
N ARG A 66 7.90 -17.83 -42.67
CA ARG A 66 6.99 -16.83 -43.25
C ARG A 66 6.38 -15.89 -42.23
N TYR A 67 6.00 -16.39 -41.06
CA TYR A 67 5.18 -15.66 -40.10
C TYR A 67 5.90 -15.29 -38.80
N GLY A 68 7.16 -15.72 -38.64
CA GLY A 68 7.97 -15.49 -37.45
C GLY A 68 7.68 -16.50 -36.32
N GLY A 69 8.26 -16.22 -35.15
CA GLY A 69 8.26 -17.12 -34.00
C GLY A 69 9.42 -18.14 -34.04
N ARG A 70 9.43 -19.03 -33.06
CA ARG A 70 10.39 -20.13 -32.92
C ARG A 70 9.62 -21.43 -32.80
N LEU A 71 9.98 -22.39 -33.65
CA LEU A 71 9.46 -23.75 -33.54
C LEU A 71 9.91 -24.36 -32.21
N HIS A 72 8.96 -24.72 -31.35
CA HIS A 72 9.25 -25.38 -30.08
C HIS A 72 9.29 -26.90 -30.26
N SER A 73 8.22 -27.47 -30.83
CA SER A 73 8.10 -28.92 -31.02
C SER A 73 7.33 -29.27 -32.29
N VAL A 74 7.66 -30.40 -32.92
CA VAL A 74 6.88 -30.99 -34.00
C VAL A 74 6.34 -32.35 -33.57
N TYR A 75 5.03 -32.52 -33.71
CA TYR A 75 4.29 -33.72 -33.33
C TYR A 75 3.98 -34.53 -34.57
N ARG A 76 4.40 -35.80 -34.59
CA ARG A 76 4.18 -36.73 -35.72
C ARG A 76 3.63 -38.09 -35.30
N ARG A 77 3.58 -38.38 -33.99
CA ARG A 77 3.22 -39.70 -33.45
C ARG A 77 1.83 -39.73 -32.84
N THR A 78 1.50 -38.73 -32.03
CA THR A 78 0.24 -38.62 -31.29
C THR A 78 -0.79 -37.74 -32.01
N MET A 79 -0.30 -36.77 -32.78
CA MET A 79 -1.07 -35.89 -33.66
C MET A 79 -0.14 -35.38 -34.74
N SER A 80 -0.69 -34.91 -35.86
CA SER A 80 0.03 -34.12 -36.86
C SER A 80 -0.10 -32.65 -36.50
N GLY A 81 1.00 -32.01 -36.11
CA GLY A 81 0.97 -30.61 -35.70
C GLY A 81 2.31 -30.13 -35.15
N TYR A 82 2.35 -28.88 -34.73
CA TYR A 82 3.56 -28.27 -34.19
C TYR A 82 3.23 -27.16 -33.18
N ALA A 83 4.15 -26.91 -32.26
CA ALA A 83 4.08 -25.82 -31.28
C ALA A 83 5.07 -24.72 -31.66
N VAL A 84 4.62 -23.47 -31.60
CA VAL A 84 5.44 -22.28 -31.91
C VAL A 84 5.34 -21.29 -30.75
N GLU A 85 6.46 -20.65 -30.42
CA GLU A 85 6.57 -19.59 -29.42
C GLU A 85 7.02 -18.27 -30.07
N GLY A 86 6.72 -17.14 -29.45
CA GLY A 86 7.08 -15.81 -30.00
C GLY A 86 6.36 -15.46 -31.31
N LEU A 87 5.24 -16.12 -31.61
CA LEU A 87 4.40 -15.85 -32.78
C LEU A 87 3.41 -14.72 -32.45
N SER A 88 3.18 -13.75 -33.35
CA SER A 88 2.16 -12.73 -33.10
C SER A 88 0.74 -13.30 -33.24
N GLU A 89 -0.22 -12.70 -32.55
CA GLU A 89 -1.64 -13.10 -32.66
C GLU A 89 -2.15 -12.98 -34.10
N GLN A 90 -1.72 -11.95 -34.83
CA GLN A 90 -2.06 -11.79 -36.24
C GLN A 90 -1.47 -12.90 -37.12
N ALA A 91 -0.21 -13.28 -36.86
CA ALA A 91 0.43 -14.41 -37.53
C ALA A 91 -0.28 -15.74 -37.24
N ALA A 92 -0.70 -15.96 -35.98
CA ALA A 92 -1.46 -17.14 -35.58
C ALA A 92 -2.81 -17.25 -36.33
N ARG A 93 -3.52 -16.12 -36.51
CA ARG A 93 -4.74 -16.06 -37.32
C ARG A 93 -4.50 -16.34 -38.80
N ARG A 94 -3.42 -15.81 -39.38
CA ARG A 94 -3.05 -16.11 -40.78
C ARG A 94 -2.68 -17.58 -40.98
N ILE A 95 -2.01 -18.20 -40.01
CA ILE A 95 -1.75 -19.64 -40.00
C ILE A 95 -3.07 -20.41 -39.86
N ALA A 96 -4.02 -19.95 -39.04
CA ALA A 96 -5.33 -20.59 -38.89
C ALA A 96 -6.17 -20.60 -40.18
N ALA A 97 -5.92 -19.68 -41.13
CA ALA A 97 -6.59 -19.64 -42.43
C ALA A 97 -6.01 -20.63 -43.46
N ARG A 98 -4.88 -21.28 -43.16
CA ARG A 98 -4.18 -22.16 -44.11
C ARG A 98 -4.98 -23.45 -44.36
N PRO A 99 -5.09 -23.93 -45.61
CA PRO A 99 -5.92 -25.10 -45.94
C PRO A 99 -5.46 -26.39 -45.25
N GLU A 100 -4.16 -26.52 -44.96
CA GLU A 100 -3.55 -27.64 -44.24
C GLU A 100 -3.79 -27.63 -42.72
N VAL A 101 -4.16 -26.48 -42.14
CA VAL A 101 -4.36 -26.32 -40.69
C VAL A 101 -5.78 -26.72 -40.30
N ALA A 102 -5.91 -27.57 -39.29
CA ALA A 102 -7.17 -27.97 -38.69
C ALA A 102 -7.60 -27.01 -37.57
N SER A 103 -6.66 -26.56 -36.74
CA SER A 103 -6.92 -25.58 -35.69
C SER A 103 -5.64 -24.93 -35.18
N VAL A 104 -5.74 -23.68 -34.75
CA VAL A 104 -4.72 -22.99 -33.94
C VAL A 104 -5.29 -22.71 -32.57
N THR A 105 -4.58 -23.13 -31.53
CA THR A 105 -5.00 -22.96 -30.12
C THR A 105 -3.89 -22.26 -29.34
N GLN A 106 -4.22 -21.21 -28.59
CA GLN A 106 -3.27 -20.55 -27.71
C GLN A 106 -2.91 -21.46 -26.53
N SER A 107 -1.62 -21.59 -26.25
CA SER A 107 -1.12 -22.38 -25.12
C SER A 107 -1.47 -21.72 -23.78
N GLY A 108 -1.56 -22.54 -22.73
CA GLY A 108 -1.78 -22.13 -21.35
C GLY A 108 -0.80 -22.80 -20.39
N THR A 109 -0.85 -22.42 -19.11
CA THR A 109 -0.01 -23.02 -18.06
C THR A 109 -0.66 -24.29 -17.48
N ALA A 110 0.14 -25.29 -17.11
CA ALA A 110 -0.29 -26.50 -16.41
C ALA A 110 0.39 -26.59 -15.02
N GLY A 111 -0.32 -27.07 -13.99
CA GLY A 111 0.19 -27.18 -12.61
C GLY A 111 -0.47 -28.31 -11.82
N ILE A 112 0.12 -28.67 -10.66
CA ILE A 112 -0.42 -29.65 -9.70
C ILE A 112 -1.37 -28.89 -8.75
N GLY A 113 -2.65 -29.30 -8.68
CA GLY A 113 -3.69 -28.55 -7.97
C GLY A 113 -3.90 -28.98 -6.51
N THR A 114 -3.97 -28.00 -5.60
CA THR A 114 -4.29 -28.10 -4.16
C THR A 114 -5.73 -27.66 -3.88
N THR A 115 -6.56 -27.57 -4.92
CA THR A 115 -7.94 -27.09 -4.83
C THR A 115 -8.89 -28.17 -4.32
N GLN A 116 -9.62 -27.88 -3.25
CA GLN A 116 -10.74 -28.69 -2.75
C GLN A 116 -12.03 -28.27 -3.46
N GLN A 117 -12.55 -29.15 -4.31
CA GLN A 117 -13.84 -28.95 -4.97
C GLN A 117 -14.99 -29.29 -4.01
N ASN A 118 -16.03 -28.45 -4.02
CA ASN A 118 -17.20 -28.51 -3.15
C ASN A 118 -16.84 -28.75 -1.68
N PRO A 119 -16.07 -27.83 -1.05
CA PRO A 119 -15.68 -28.00 0.34
C PRO A 119 -16.93 -28.10 1.24
N PRO A 120 -17.00 -29.11 2.14
CA PRO A 120 -18.18 -29.29 2.99
C PRO A 120 -18.43 -28.13 3.96
N ASN A 121 -17.36 -27.46 4.38
CA ASN A 121 -17.44 -26.18 5.06
C ASN A 121 -17.52 -25.07 4.00
N TRP A 122 -18.68 -24.42 3.86
CA TRP A 122 -18.84 -23.30 2.93
C TRP A 122 -17.93 -22.11 3.28
N GLY A 123 -17.53 -21.98 4.54
CA GLY A 123 -16.72 -20.87 5.03
C GLY A 123 -15.34 -20.82 4.37
N VAL A 124 -14.71 -21.97 4.09
CA VAL A 124 -13.41 -21.99 3.40
C VAL A 124 -13.53 -21.55 1.94
N ASP A 125 -14.64 -21.87 1.26
CA ASP A 125 -14.97 -21.35 -0.09
C ASP A 125 -15.35 -19.88 -0.05
N ARG A 126 -15.91 -19.37 1.06
CA ARG A 126 -16.21 -17.93 1.14
C ARG A 126 -14.93 -17.11 1.28
N ILE A 127 -13.97 -17.55 2.09
CA ILE A 127 -12.83 -16.71 2.46
C ILE A 127 -11.75 -16.65 1.37
N ASP A 128 -11.68 -17.57 0.41
CA ASP A 128 -10.69 -17.48 -0.69
C ASP A 128 -11.21 -16.73 -1.93
N GLN A 129 -12.44 -16.21 -1.87
CA GLN A 129 -13.04 -15.34 -2.88
C GLN A 129 -13.53 -14.00 -2.30
N ARG A 130 -13.69 -12.97 -3.14
CA ARG A 130 -14.17 -11.66 -2.69
C ARG A 130 -15.66 -11.45 -2.85
N ASP A 131 -16.24 -12.04 -3.88
CA ASP A 131 -17.60 -11.79 -4.34
C ASP A 131 -18.45 -13.05 -4.31
N LEU A 132 -19.72 -12.92 -3.95
CA LEU A 132 -20.72 -13.96 -4.20
C LEU A 132 -21.08 -14.03 -5.71
N PRO A 133 -21.58 -15.17 -6.21
CA PRO A 133 -21.94 -16.40 -5.50
C PRO A 133 -20.73 -17.25 -5.10
N LEU A 134 -20.92 -18.12 -4.10
CA LEU A 134 -19.94 -19.13 -3.69
C LEU A 134 -19.49 -19.98 -4.87
N SER A 135 -18.17 -20.11 -5.05
CA SER A 135 -17.57 -20.77 -6.20
C SER A 135 -17.58 -22.30 -6.09
N ARG A 136 -17.88 -22.82 -4.89
CA ARG A 136 -17.80 -24.23 -4.50
C ARG A 136 -16.39 -24.78 -4.67
N SER A 137 -15.38 -23.97 -4.38
CA SER A 137 -14.00 -24.34 -4.60
C SER A 137 -13.13 -23.62 -3.59
N TYR A 138 -12.36 -24.37 -2.80
CA TYR A 138 -11.34 -23.80 -1.92
C TYR A 138 -9.94 -24.07 -2.46
N THR A 139 -9.24 -23.03 -2.91
CA THR A 139 -7.85 -23.12 -3.38
C THR A 139 -6.91 -22.56 -2.33
N TYR A 140 -6.13 -23.43 -1.71
CA TYR A 140 -5.10 -23.04 -0.74
C TYR A 140 -3.71 -23.31 -1.30
N ASP A 141 -2.73 -22.52 -0.85
CA ASP A 141 -1.33 -22.82 -1.11
C ASP A 141 -0.86 -23.90 -0.13
N ASP A 142 -0.48 -25.07 -0.65
CA ASP A 142 -0.06 -26.20 0.16
C ASP A 142 1.25 -25.94 0.93
N ALA A 143 2.10 -25.05 0.42
CA ALA A 143 3.30 -24.59 1.14
C ALA A 143 2.96 -23.62 2.29
N ALA A 144 1.85 -22.88 2.18
CA ALA A 144 1.37 -21.95 3.19
C ALA A 144 0.20 -22.50 4.04
N ALA A 145 -0.05 -23.82 4.01
CA ALA A 145 -1.21 -24.43 4.65
C ALA A 145 -1.10 -24.56 6.19
N GLY A 146 -0.27 -23.78 6.88
CA GLY A 146 -0.11 -23.82 8.33
C GLY A 146 1.05 -24.68 8.84
N GLN A 147 1.86 -25.27 7.96
CA GLN A 147 2.91 -26.21 8.37
C GLN A 147 3.91 -25.53 9.31
N GLY A 148 4.14 -26.13 10.49
CA GLY A 148 5.05 -25.60 11.51
C GLY A 148 4.45 -24.53 12.42
N VAL A 149 3.22 -24.08 12.16
CA VAL A 149 2.50 -23.13 13.03
C VAL A 149 1.67 -23.88 14.06
N THR A 150 1.60 -23.36 15.28
CA THR A 150 0.79 -23.93 16.37
C THR A 150 -0.46 -23.09 16.63
N VAL A 151 -1.64 -23.70 16.49
CA VAL A 151 -2.92 -23.11 16.90
C VAL A 151 -3.27 -23.61 18.31
N TYR A 152 -3.24 -22.72 19.29
CA TYR A 152 -3.71 -23.00 20.65
C TYR A 152 -5.22 -22.76 20.71
N VAL A 153 -5.96 -23.75 21.20
CA VAL A 153 -7.42 -23.70 21.29
C VAL A 153 -7.82 -23.66 22.76
N VAL A 154 -8.25 -22.48 23.21
CA VAL A 154 -8.72 -22.24 24.58
C VAL A 154 -10.21 -22.52 24.65
N ASP A 155 -10.60 -23.73 25.10
CA ASP A 155 -11.97 -24.24 24.96
C ASP A 155 -12.29 -25.43 25.91
N THR A 156 -13.23 -26.28 25.52
CA THR A 156 -13.74 -27.50 26.18
C THR A 156 -12.82 -28.73 26.07
N GLY A 157 -11.75 -28.63 25.27
CA GLY A 157 -10.82 -29.71 24.97
C GLY A 157 -10.72 -30.00 23.47
N ILE A 158 -9.91 -30.99 23.07
CA ILE A 158 -9.88 -31.51 21.69
C ILE A 158 -9.93 -33.03 21.72
N ARG A 159 -10.72 -33.64 20.82
CA ARG A 159 -10.61 -35.08 20.55
C ARG A 159 -9.38 -35.36 19.69
N PHE A 160 -8.23 -35.64 20.32
CA PHE A 160 -6.95 -35.80 19.63
C PHE A 160 -6.93 -36.90 18.56
N SER A 161 -7.69 -37.98 18.77
CA SER A 161 -7.78 -39.13 17.85
C SER A 161 -8.65 -38.86 16.61
N HIS A 162 -9.28 -37.69 16.52
CA HIS A 162 -10.13 -37.38 15.38
C HIS A 162 -9.34 -37.34 14.07
N SER A 163 -9.83 -38.03 13.04
CA SER A 163 -9.18 -38.20 11.74
C SER A 163 -8.83 -36.89 11.04
N GLU A 164 -9.63 -35.83 11.23
CA GLU A 164 -9.36 -34.48 10.72
C GLU A 164 -8.01 -33.90 11.18
N PHE A 165 -7.48 -34.33 12.32
CA PHE A 165 -6.24 -33.77 12.86
C PHE A 165 -5.00 -34.58 12.48
N GLU A 166 -5.14 -35.80 11.96
CA GLU A 166 -4.02 -36.63 11.48
C GLU A 166 -2.86 -36.73 12.49
N GLY A 167 -3.16 -36.76 13.79
CA GLY A 167 -2.18 -36.81 14.88
C GLY A 167 -1.52 -35.47 15.23
N ARG A 168 -1.93 -34.35 14.60
CA ARG A 168 -1.39 -33.00 14.86
C ARG A 168 -1.94 -32.34 16.13
N ALA A 169 -3.01 -32.89 16.72
CA ALA A 169 -3.62 -32.36 17.93
C ALA A 169 -3.01 -33.00 19.19
N LYS A 170 -2.56 -32.17 20.14
CA LYS A 170 -1.94 -32.61 21.39
C LYS A 170 -2.46 -31.84 22.59
N LEU A 171 -2.22 -32.40 23.78
CA LEU A 171 -2.47 -31.74 25.06
C LEU A 171 -1.48 -30.57 25.25
N GLY A 172 -2.00 -29.42 25.67
CA GLY A 172 -1.23 -28.34 26.28
C GLY A 172 -1.41 -28.34 27.79
N VAL A 173 -2.58 -27.90 28.25
CA VAL A 173 -2.94 -27.84 29.68
C VAL A 173 -4.45 -28.08 29.86
N ASP A 174 -4.83 -28.60 31.03
CA ASP A 174 -6.22 -28.83 31.43
C ASP A 174 -6.45 -28.24 32.83
N PHE A 175 -7.19 -27.14 32.89
CA PHE A 175 -7.50 -26.44 34.14
C PHE A 175 -8.78 -26.96 34.81
N VAL A 176 -9.51 -27.86 34.16
CA VAL A 176 -10.82 -28.33 34.59
C VAL A 176 -10.71 -29.58 35.47
N SER A 177 -11.51 -29.63 36.53
CA SER A 177 -11.61 -30.79 37.42
C SER A 177 -13.02 -31.43 37.37
N PRO A 178 -13.14 -32.76 37.23
CA PRO A 178 -12.06 -33.71 36.99
C PRO A 178 -11.42 -33.54 35.60
N SER A 179 -10.11 -33.74 35.53
CA SER A 179 -9.36 -33.62 34.28
C SER A 179 -9.72 -34.75 33.31
N THR A 180 -9.75 -34.42 32.02
CA THR A 180 -9.84 -35.37 30.91
C THR A 180 -8.53 -35.46 30.14
N ASN A 181 -7.44 -34.94 30.71
CA ASN A 181 -6.16 -34.69 30.04
C ASN A 181 -6.35 -33.90 28.72
N GLY A 182 -7.18 -32.85 28.77
CA GLY A 182 -7.49 -31.98 27.62
C GLY A 182 -8.41 -32.61 26.56
N GLY A 183 -8.91 -33.82 26.79
CA GLY A 183 -9.89 -34.46 25.92
C GLY A 183 -11.24 -33.75 25.93
N ASP A 184 -11.86 -33.62 24.77
CA ASP A 184 -13.17 -32.99 24.62
C ASP A 184 -14.32 -33.94 24.98
N CYS A 185 -15.23 -33.46 25.84
CA CYS A 185 -16.46 -34.14 26.24
C CYS A 185 -17.72 -33.31 26.02
N HIS A 186 -17.59 -32.13 25.40
CA HIS A 186 -18.69 -31.24 25.05
C HIS A 186 -18.85 -31.15 23.53
N GLY A 187 -17.73 -31.06 22.80
CA GLY A 187 -17.67 -31.05 21.33
C GLY A 187 -17.34 -29.72 20.70
N HIS A 188 -17.44 -28.63 21.46
CA HIS A 188 -17.21 -27.29 20.95
C HIS A 188 -15.73 -27.08 20.57
N GLY A 189 -14.80 -27.54 21.40
CA GLY A 189 -13.37 -27.36 21.19
C GLY A 189 -12.85 -28.19 20.00
N THR A 190 -13.36 -29.40 19.84
CA THR A 190 -13.11 -30.23 18.64
C THR A 190 -13.66 -29.57 17.38
N HIS A 191 -14.83 -28.95 17.45
CA HIS A 191 -15.47 -28.28 16.31
C HIS A 191 -14.67 -27.08 15.82
N VAL A 192 -14.30 -26.16 16.72
CA VAL A 192 -13.48 -24.98 16.38
C VAL A 192 -12.07 -25.35 15.92
N SER A 193 -11.50 -26.43 16.49
CA SER A 193 -10.22 -26.98 16.02
C SER A 193 -10.28 -27.48 14.58
N GLY A 194 -11.40 -28.12 14.20
CA GLY A 194 -11.63 -28.57 12.82
C GLY A 194 -11.76 -27.42 11.82
N ILE A 195 -12.34 -26.29 12.23
CA ILE A 195 -12.44 -25.08 11.39
C ILE A 195 -11.07 -24.41 11.21
N ALA A 196 -10.27 -24.34 12.27
CA ALA A 196 -8.96 -23.72 12.19
C ALA A 196 -7.98 -24.57 11.36
N ALA A 197 -7.89 -25.87 11.64
CA ALA A 197 -6.80 -26.72 11.15
C ALA A 197 -7.19 -28.16 10.77
N GLY A 198 -8.49 -28.47 10.59
CA GLY A 198 -8.92 -29.77 10.07
C GLY A 198 -8.46 -30.00 8.64
N LYS A 199 -8.12 -31.25 8.29
CA LYS A 199 -7.74 -31.64 6.92
C LYS A 199 -8.78 -31.24 5.89
N THR A 200 -10.05 -31.50 6.17
CA THR A 200 -11.18 -31.33 5.26
C THR A 200 -11.91 -30.01 5.51
N TYR A 201 -12.17 -29.68 6.78
CA TYR A 201 -12.97 -28.51 7.16
C TYR A 201 -12.14 -27.24 7.40
N GLY A 202 -10.84 -27.40 7.57
CA GLY A 202 -9.96 -26.36 8.08
C GLY A 202 -9.40 -25.41 7.03
N VAL A 203 -9.12 -24.19 7.47
CA VAL A 203 -8.37 -23.16 6.72
C VAL A 203 -6.88 -23.53 6.66
N ALA A 204 -6.22 -23.73 7.81
CA ALA A 204 -4.80 -24.09 7.90
C ALA A 204 -4.62 -25.60 8.01
N LYS A 205 -4.81 -26.31 6.90
CA LYS A 205 -4.92 -27.78 6.84
C LYS A 205 -3.72 -28.57 7.42
N LYS A 206 -2.54 -27.95 7.58
CA LYS A 206 -1.31 -28.55 8.10
C LYS A 206 -0.84 -28.01 9.46
N ALA A 207 -1.59 -27.10 10.09
CA ALA A 207 -1.20 -26.51 11.39
C ALA A 207 -1.27 -27.51 12.54
N ASN A 208 -0.39 -27.35 13.53
CA ASN A 208 -0.46 -28.12 14.78
C ASN A 208 -1.57 -27.57 15.68
N LEU A 209 -2.21 -28.43 16.46
CA LEU A 209 -3.27 -28.05 17.40
C LEU A 209 -2.85 -28.35 18.83
N VAL A 210 -3.01 -27.39 19.74
CA VAL A 210 -2.74 -27.57 21.16
C VAL A 210 -4.00 -27.25 21.96
N SER A 211 -4.49 -28.24 22.70
CA SER A 211 -5.65 -28.06 23.57
C SER A 211 -5.27 -27.36 24.87
N VAL A 212 -5.94 -26.24 25.14
CA VAL A 212 -5.90 -25.50 26.40
C VAL A 212 -7.31 -25.55 26.98
N ARG A 213 -7.57 -26.52 27.84
CA ARG A 213 -8.92 -26.82 28.32
C ARG A 213 -9.26 -25.98 29.54
N ILE A 214 -10.28 -25.14 29.40
CA ILE A 214 -10.80 -24.24 30.45
C ILE A 214 -12.30 -24.47 30.73
N LEU A 215 -13.02 -25.18 29.85
CA LEU A 215 -14.45 -25.47 30.01
C LEU A 215 -14.70 -26.98 30.21
N GLY A 216 -15.60 -27.31 31.12
CA GLY A 216 -16.02 -28.69 31.40
C GLY A 216 -17.02 -29.24 30.38
N CYS A 217 -17.52 -30.46 30.63
CA CYS A 217 -18.44 -31.14 29.71
C CYS A 217 -19.81 -30.47 29.56
N GLN A 218 -20.13 -29.51 30.43
CA GLN A 218 -21.33 -28.68 30.33
C GLN A 218 -21.09 -27.37 29.54
N GLY A 219 -19.88 -27.17 29.00
CA GLY A 219 -19.52 -25.95 28.27
C GLY A 219 -19.28 -24.73 29.17
N THR A 220 -19.09 -24.94 30.47
CA THR A 220 -18.87 -23.87 31.47
C THR A 220 -17.57 -24.09 32.24
N GLY A 221 -17.00 -23.00 32.75
CA GLY A 221 -15.73 -22.96 33.48
C GLY A 221 -15.61 -21.65 34.28
N GLN A 222 -14.48 -21.43 34.95
CA GLN A 222 -14.25 -20.16 35.66
C GLN A 222 -13.62 -19.15 34.71
N ASP A 223 -14.11 -17.91 34.74
CA ASP A 223 -13.55 -16.82 33.92
C ASP A 223 -12.04 -16.63 34.12
N ILE A 224 -11.55 -16.84 35.35
CA ILE A 224 -10.11 -16.74 35.69
C ILE A 224 -9.25 -17.75 34.94
N ASP A 225 -9.82 -18.87 34.49
CA ASP A 225 -9.09 -19.88 33.73
C ASP A 225 -8.71 -19.37 32.33
N VAL A 226 -9.39 -18.34 31.81
CA VAL A 226 -8.96 -17.63 30.58
C VAL A 226 -7.64 -16.89 30.82
N THR A 227 -7.49 -16.21 31.97
CA THR A 227 -6.24 -15.55 32.36
C THR A 227 -5.12 -16.57 32.61
N ARG A 228 -5.43 -17.70 33.26
CA ARG A 228 -4.46 -18.79 33.47
C ARG A 228 -4.03 -19.43 32.15
N ALA A 229 -4.95 -19.54 31.19
CA ALA A 229 -4.63 -19.98 29.83
C ALA A 229 -3.70 -18.99 29.13
N ALA A 230 -3.97 -17.68 29.21
CA ALA A 230 -3.12 -16.66 28.61
C ALA A 230 -1.69 -16.69 29.18
N GLU A 231 -1.55 -16.82 30.50
CA GLU A 231 -0.24 -16.96 31.15
C GLU A 231 0.49 -18.22 30.67
N TRP A 232 -0.16 -19.37 30.75
CA TRP A 232 0.45 -20.64 30.37
C TRP A 232 0.86 -20.66 28.89
N ILE A 233 0.04 -20.13 27.98
CA ILE A 233 0.39 -20.02 26.56
C ILE A 233 1.59 -19.11 26.39
N THR A 234 1.64 -17.98 27.08
CA THR A 234 2.75 -17.03 26.97
C THR A 234 4.09 -17.67 27.36
N GLU A 235 4.08 -18.50 28.40
CA GLU A 235 5.26 -19.25 28.85
C GLU A 235 5.63 -20.44 27.96
N ASN A 236 4.65 -21.13 27.36
CA ASN A 236 4.84 -22.44 26.73
C ASN A 236 4.61 -22.45 25.20
N ALA A 237 4.38 -21.29 24.58
CA ALA A 237 4.08 -21.19 23.16
C ALA A 237 5.23 -21.71 22.28
N VAL A 238 4.94 -22.71 21.44
CA VAL A 238 5.82 -23.12 20.33
C VAL A 238 5.50 -22.24 19.14
N ARG A 239 6.39 -21.28 18.88
CA ARG A 239 6.22 -20.28 17.81
C ARG A 239 6.70 -20.80 16.45
N PRO A 240 6.12 -20.31 15.33
CA PRO A 240 5.02 -19.34 15.25
C PRO A 240 3.69 -19.89 15.80
N ALA A 241 2.91 -19.03 16.47
CA ALA A 241 1.69 -19.44 17.17
C ALA A 241 0.56 -18.42 17.07
N VAL A 242 -0.68 -18.92 17.14
CA VAL A 242 -1.90 -18.13 17.25
C VAL A 242 -2.85 -18.80 18.22
N VAL A 243 -3.64 -18.01 18.96
CA VAL A 243 -4.67 -18.50 19.87
C VAL A 243 -6.04 -18.30 19.27
N ASN A 244 -6.87 -19.34 19.30
CA ASN A 244 -8.31 -19.24 19.12
C ASN A 244 -8.99 -19.24 20.49
N LEU A 245 -9.67 -18.15 20.85
CA LEU A 245 -10.54 -18.06 22.02
C LEU A 245 -11.99 -17.94 21.57
N SER A 246 -12.69 -19.07 21.56
CA SER A 246 -14.11 -19.17 21.21
C SER A 246 -15.04 -19.12 22.42
N VAL A 247 -14.58 -18.48 23.50
CA VAL A 247 -15.19 -18.47 24.84
C VAL A 247 -15.39 -17.04 25.31
N TYR A 248 -16.48 -16.78 26.01
CA TYR A 248 -16.78 -15.51 26.64
C TYR A 248 -16.52 -15.57 28.14
N THR A 249 -16.40 -14.40 28.75
CA THR A 249 -16.36 -14.25 30.22
C THR A 249 -17.59 -13.50 30.71
N ASP A 250 -18.07 -13.85 31.90
CA ASP A 250 -19.17 -13.13 32.56
C ASP A 250 -18.71 -11.72 32.98
N ASP A 251 -17.50 -11.61 33.53
CA ASP A 251 -16.81 -10.34 33.71
C ASP A 251 -16.01 -10.02 32.43
N PRO A 252 -16.34 -8.94 31.70
CA PRO A 252 -15.71 -8.66 30.43
C PRO A 252 -14.22 -8.27 30.53
N ASP A 253 -13.74 -7.85 31.70
CA ASP A 253 -12.40 -7.31 31.90
C ASP A 253 -11.40 -8.32 32.50
N ILE A 254 -11.90 -9.37 33.17
CA ILE A 254 -11.11 -10.30 34.01
C ILE A 254 -9.92 -10.98 33.31
N ALA A 255 -9.99 -11.15 31.99
CA ALA A 255 -8.94 -11.76 31.18
C ALA A 255 -8.23 -10.78 30.24
N ALA A 256 -8.66 -9.53 30.18
CA ALA A 256 -8.19 -8.57 29.19
C ALA A 256 -6.69 -8.31 29.30
N ASP A 257 -6.18 -8.06 30.51
CA ASP A 257 -4.76 -7.73 30.72
C ASP A 257 -3.84 -8.93 30.46
N GLY A 258 -4.24 -10.14 30.86
CA GLY A 258 -3.47 -11.35 30.58
C GLY A 258 -3.36 -11.63 29.09
N ILE A 259 -4.46 -11.46 28.35
CA ILE A 259 -4.45 -11.62 26.89
C ILE A 259 -3.64 -10.52 26.21
N ARG A 260 -3.78 -9.25 26.63
CA ARG A 260 -2.94 -8.15 26.12
C ARG A 260 -1.45 -8.42 26.33
N ALA A 261 -1.06 -8.94 27.50
CA ALA A 261 0.32 -9.32 27.77
C ALA A 261 0.80 -10.47 26.86
N SER A 262 -0.06 -11.46 26.61
CA SER A 262 0.24 -12.56 25.67
C SER A 262 0.44 -12.06 24.23
N ILE A 263 -0.40 -11.12 23.80
CA ILE A 263 -0.26 -10.44 22.51
C ILE A 263 1.04 -9.63 22.48
N ALA A 264 1.32 -8.83 23.50
CA ALA A 264 2.58 -8.07 23.58
C ALA A 264 3.82 -8.99 23.57
N ALA A 265 3.70 -10.21 24.11
CA ALA A 265 4.75 -11.21 24.08
C ALA A 265 4.96 -11.85 22.70
N GLY A 266 4.08 -11.60 21.72
CA GLY A 266 4.26 -12.05 20.33
C GLY A 266 3.33 -13.18 19.89
N VAL A 267 2.25 -13.48 20.63
CA VAL A 267 1.27 -14.50 20.24
C VAL A 267 -0.06 -13.81 19.92
N GLN A 268 -0.53 -13.86 18.67
CA GLN A 268 -1.79 -13.20 18.31
C GLN A 268 -3.03 -14.01 18.72
N TRP A 269 -4.10 -13.32 19.09
CA TRP A 269 -5.36 -13.93 19.53
C TRP A 269 -6.51 -13.59 18.58
N SER A 270 -7.28 -14.61 18.18
CA SER A 270 -8.59 -14.45 17.56
C SER A 270 -9.68 -14.62 18.62
N LEU A 271 -10.51 -13.61 18.75
CA LEU A 271 -11.42 -13.40 19.86
C LEU A 271 -12.86 -13.28 19.35
N ILE A 272 -13.80 -13.89 20.07
CA ILE A 272 -15.22 -13.73 19.78
C ILE A 272 -15.76 -12.38 20.28
N THR A 273 -16.83 -11.91 19.65
CA THR A 273 -17.50 -10.64 20.00
C THR A 273 -18.87 -10.83 20.64
N GLY A 274 -19.37 -12.07 20.71
CA GLY A 274 -20.61 -12.46 21.38
C GLY A 274 -21.80 -12.74 20.44
N ASN A 275 -22.77 -13.46 20.99
CA ASN A 275 -23.91 -14.04 20.24
C ASN A 275 -25.28 -13.61 20.81
N ASN A 276 -25.42 -12.36 21.27
CA ASN A 276 -26.68 -11.84 21.84
C ASN A 276 -27.30 -10.69 21.03
N GLY A 277 -26.76 -10.39 19.85
CA GLY A 277 -27.20 -9.28 19.01
C GLY A 277 -26.96 -7.92 19.65
N GLY A 278 -26.02 -7.81 20.59
CA GLY A 278 -25.71 -6.59 21.33
C GLY A 278 -24.48 -5.83 20.82
N ASN A 279 -24.06 -4.81 21.57
CA ASN A 279 -22.82 -4.09 21.32
C ASN A 279 -21.61 -4.93 21.76
N ALA A 280 -20.70 -5.23 20.84
CA ALA A 280 -19.49 -6.00 21.08
C ALA A 280 -18.60 -5.38 22.17
N CYS A 281 -18.59 -4.05 22.32
CA CYS A 281 -17.81 -3.37 23.37
C CYS A 281 -18.26 -3.72 24.80
N ASN A 282 -19.46 -4.29 24.97
CA ASN A 282 -19.98 -4.72 26.26
C ASN A 282 -19.78 -6.21 26.52
N TYR A 283 -19.05 -6.92 25.64
CA TYR A 283 -18.90 -8.37 25.69
C TYR A 283 -17.42 -8.73 25.74
N GLY A 284 -17.03 -9.47 26.76
CA GLY A 284 -15.63 -9.81 26.98
C GLY A 284 -15.28 -11.28 26.73
N PRO A 285 -13.97 -11.56 26.68
CA PRO A 285 -12.89 -10.55 26.77
C PRO A 285 -12.64 -9.82 25.44
N GLY A 286 -13.19 -10.32 24.32
CA GLY A 286 -12.91 -9.81 22.97
C GLY A 286 -13.15 -8.31 22.79
N GLY A 287 -14.30 -7.79 23.23
CA GLY A 287 -14.64 -6.37 23.09
C GLY A 287 -13.75 -5.41 23.87
N GLN A 288 -12.91 -5.92 24.79
CA GLN A 288 -11.97 -5.12 25.58
C GLN A 288 -10.56 -5.10 24.98
N ILE A 289 -10.23 -5.97 24.03
CA ILE A 289 -8.83 -6.21 23.61
C ILE A 289 -8.64 -5.81 22.14
N PRO A 290 -8.53 -4.50 21.82
CA PRO A 290 -8.38 -4.02 20.45
C PRO A 290 -7.09 -4.52 19.78
N GLU A 291 -6.09 -4.98 20.54
CA GLU A 291 -4.87 -5.57 20.01
C GLU A 291 -5.10 -6.97 19.42
N GLY A 292 -6.11 -7.69 19.90
CA GLY A 292 -6.55 -8.99 19.36
C GLY A 292 -7.30 -8.83 18.05
N LEU A 293 -7.80 -9.92 17.48
CA LEU A 293 -8.71 -9.89 16.33
C LEU A 293 -10.13 -10.16 16.79
N GLN A 294 -10.99 -9.13 16.84
CA GLN A 294 -12.38 -9.22 17.29
C GLN A 294 -13.31 -9.62 16.13
N VAL A 295 -13.86 -10.84 16.21
CA VAL A 295 -14.53 -11.49 15.09
C VAL A 295 -16.04 -11.60 15.29
N GLY A 296 -16.80 -11.10 14.30
CA GLY A 296 -18.25 -11.24 14.17
C GLY A 296 -18.69 -12.43 13.30
N ASN A 297 -19.94 -12.85 13.42
CA ASN A 297 -20.52 -13.96 12.66
C ASN A 297 -21.25 -13.48 11.39
N ALA A 298 -20.74 -13.93 10.23
CA ALA A 298 -21.39 -13.78 8.93
C ALA A 298 -22.14 -15.06 8.49
N THR A 299 -23.25 -14.85 7.79
CA THR A 299 -23.95 -15.89 7.03
C THR A 299 -23.31 -16.12 5.66
N SER A 300 -23.69 -17.22 4.99
CA SER A 300 -23.25 -17.54 3.63
C SER A 300 -23.77 -16.58 2.54
N SER A 301 -24.62 -15.63 2.92
CA SER A 301 -25.18 -14.60 2.04
C SER A 301 -24.56 -13.22 2.26
N ASP A 302 -23.40 -13.15 2.92
CA ASP A 302 -22.74 -11.90 3.33
C ASP A 302 -23.70 -11.00 4.12
N THR A 303 -24.40 -11.57 5.10
CA THR A 303 -25.28 -10.83 6.02
C THR A 303 -24.79 -11.04 7.44
N LYS A 304 -24.88 -10.01 8.28
CA LYS A 304 -24.67 -10.17 9.72
C LYS A 304 -25.65 -11.22 10.25
N ALA A 305 -25.16 -12.25 10.94
CA ALA A 305 -26.05 -13.17 11.63
C ALA A 305 -26.87 -12.39 12.68
N GLY A 306 -28.16 -12.74 12.85
CA GLY A 306 -29.07 -11.97 13.71
C GLY A 306 -28.57 -11.85 15.15
N ASP A 307 -28.01 -12.95 15.67
CA ASP A 307 -27.42 -13.12 16.99
C ASP A 307 -25.99 -12.57 17.11
N SER A 308 -25.27 -12.34 16.00
CA SER A 308 -23.93 -11.73 16.07
C SER A 308 -23.99 -10.35 16.68
N ASN A 309 -23.08 -10.08 17.61
CA ASN A 309 -22.82 -8.73 18.10
C ASN A 309 -22.29 -7.81 16.99
N TYR A 310 -22.35 -6.51 17.26
CA TYR A 310 -22.03 -5.43 16.33
C TYR A 310 -21.34 -4.26 17.05
N GLY A 311 -20.86 -3.27 16.30
CA GLY A 311 -20.31 -2.02 16.86
C GLY A 311 -18.83 -1.81 16.58
N THR A 312 -18.28 -0.76 17.19
CA THR A 312 -16.95 -0.22 16.87
C THR A 312 -15.79 -1.04 17.45
N CYS A 313 -16.04 -1.91 18.43
CA CYS A 313 -15.02 -2.78 19.03
C CYS A 313 -14.88 -4.13 18.28
N MET A 314 -15.22 -4.13 17.00
CA MET A 314 -15.08 -5.29 16.13
C MET A 314 -14.11 -4.94 15.02
N ASP A 315 -13.34 -5.90 14.54
CA ASP A 315 -12.44 -5.70 13.41
C ASP A 315 -13.08 -6.13 12.09
N LEU A 316 -13.69 -7.32 12.11
CA LEU A 316 -14.24 -7.95 10.92
C LEU A 316 -15.26 -9.03 11.26
N PHE A 317 -15.97 -9.47 10.23
CA PHE A 317 -16.78 -10.68 10.23
C PHE A 317 -16.04 -11.84 9.58
N ALA A 318 -16.37 -13.06 9.98
CA ALA A 318 -15.96 -14.29 9.29
C ALA A 318 -17.12 -15.30 9.24
N PRO A 319 -17.04 -16.33 8.39
CA PRO A 319 -18.07 -17.37 8.32
C PRO A 319 -18.34 -18.01 9.68
N GLY A 320 -19.54 -17.83 10.21
CA GLY A 320 -19.88 -18.37 11.53
C GLY A 320 -21.25 -19.02 11.60
N SER A 321 -22.07 -18.98 10.54
CA SER A 321 -23.41 -19.54 10.55
C SER A 321 -23.49 -20.85 9.77
N ASN A 322 -24.05 -21.89 10.38
CA ASN A 322 -24.21 -23.21 9.81
C ASN A 322 -22.88 -23.77 9.26
N VAL A 323 -21.84 -23.75 10.08
CA VAL A 323 -20.49 -24.21 9.73
C VAL A 323 -20.36 -25.69 10.10
N LEU A 324 -20.13 -26.54 9.09
CA LEU A 324 -19.85 -27.97 9.27
C LEU A 324 -18.38 -28.19 9.63
N SER A 325 -18.13 -28.92 10.72
CA SER A 325 -16.77 -29.26 11.19
C SER A 325 -16.76 -30.56 12.01
N ALA A 326 -15.57 -30.98 12.47
CA ALA A 326 -15.34 -32.13 13.32
C ALA A 326 -16.15 -32.10 14.63
N TYR A 327 -16.45 -33.26 15.21
CA TYR A 327 -17.18 -33.36 16.47
C TYR A 327 -16.63 -34.47 17.37
N HIS A 328 -16.82 -34.35 18.68
CA HIS A 328 -16.12 -35.18 19.67
C HIS A 328 -16.70 -36.59 19.87
N THR A 329 -17.84 -36.96 19.30
CA THR A 329 -18.51 -38.23 19.64
C THR A 329 -17.86 -39.48 19.04
N SER A 330 -17.08 -39.32 17.95
CA SER A 330 -16.23 -40.38 17.37
C SER A 330 -15.06 -39.77 16.62
N ASP A 331 -14.12 -40.58 16.14
CA ASP A 331 -12.94 -40.09 15.39
C ASP A 331 -13.26 -39.59 13.98
N THR A 332 -14.52 -39.67 13.56
CA THR A 332 -15.00 -39.21 12.25
C THR A 332 -16.30 -38.41 12.35
N ALA A 333 -16.75 -38.09 13.57
CA ALA A 333 -18.01 -37.41 13.76
C ALA A 333 -17.91 -35.96 13.24
N SER A 334 -18.99 -35.46 12.69
CA SER A 334 -19.09 -34.05 12.29
C SER A 334 -20.43 -33.49 12.72
N THR A 335 -20.50 -32.18 12.90
CA THR A 335 -21.73 -31.47 13.19
C THR A 335 -21.69 -30.05 12.64
N THR A 336 -22.87 -29.45 12.51
CA THR A 336 -23.04 -28.07 12.08
C THR A 336 -23.34 -27.20 13.29
N MET A 337 -22.57 -26.13 13.48
CA MET A 337 -22.77 -25.17 14.57
C MET A 337 -22.76 -23.73 14.03
N SER A 338 -23.30 -22.81 14.84
CA SER A 338 -23.40 -21.40 14.52
C SER A 338 -22.94 -20.53 15.69
N GLY A 339 -22.30 -19.41 15.39
CA GLY A 339 -21.89 -18.39 16.36
C GLY A 339 -20.59 -17.71 15.99
N THR A 340 -20.25 -16.63 16.71
CA THR A 340 -18.93 -16.00 16.68
C THR A 340 -17.82 -17.01 17.03
N SER A 341 -18.15 -18.03 17.84
CA SER A 341 -17.28 -19.17 18.14
C SER A 341 -16.85 -19.98 16.93
N MET A 342 -17.64 -20.00 15.84
CA MET A 342 -17.27 -20.63 14.57
C MET A 342 -16.59 -19.63 13.61
N ALA A 343 -16.80 -18.33 13.81
CA ALA A 343 -16.16 -17.27 13.03
C ALA A 343 -14.69 -17.06 13.42
N ALA A 344 -14.39 -16.97 14.73
CA ALA A 344 -13.03 -16.82 15.26
C ALA A 344 -12.03 -17.87 14.73
N PRO A 345 -12.33 -19.18 14.67
CA PRO A 345 -11.36 -20.17 14.19
C PRO A 345 -11.06 -20.07 12.69
N HIS A 346 -11.94 -19.47 11.87
CA HIS A 346 -11.58 -19.14 10.48
C HIS A 346 -10.47 -18.08 10.44
N VAL A 347 -10.53 -17.07 11.31
CA VAL A 347 -9.50 -16.05 11.45
C VAL A 347 -8.21 -16.65 12.02
N ALA A 348 -8.29 -17.48 13.07
CA ALA A 348 -7.11 -18.17 13.61
C ALA A 348 -6.42 -19.06 12.55
N GLY A 349 -7.21 -19.78 11.74
CA GLY A 349 -6.69 -20.54 10.61
C GLY A 349 -6.05 -19.65 9.54
N ALA A 350 -6.65 -18.50 9.19
CA ALA A 350 -6.06 -17.54 8.26
C ALA A 350 -4.73 -16.96 8.79
N VAL A 351 -4.65 -16.66 10.09
CA VAL A 351 -3.39 -16.26 10.73
C VAL A 351 -2.35 -17.38 10.63
N ALA A 352 -2.74 -18.63 10.85
CA ALA A 352 -1.82 -19.75 10.74
C ALA A 352 -1.29 -19.96 9.31
N THR A 353 -2.10 -19.71 8.27
CA THR A 353 -1.58 -19.74 6.90
C THR A 353 -0.58 -18.61 6.64
N TYR A 354 -0.88 -17.40 7.11
CA TYR A 354 0.03 -16.25 7.01
C TYR A 354 1.38 -16.48 7.71
N LEU A 355 1.34 -16.97 8.95
CA LEU A 355 2.52 -17.24 9.77
C LEU A 355 3.42 -18.35 9.20
N THR A 356 2.93 -19.19 8.30
CA THR A 356 3.75 -20.23 7.65
C THR A 356 4.87 -19.61 6.81
N GLY A 357 4.56 -18.52 6.10
CA GLY A 357 5.56 -17.74 5.34
C GLY A 357 6.15 -16.56 6.10
N HIS A 358 5.61 -16.23 7.28
CA HIS A 358 5.99 -15.08 8.09
C HIS A 358 6.13 -15.47 9.58
N PRO A 359 7.06 -16.40 9.92
CA PRO A 359 7.14 -16.97 11.27
C PRO A 359 7.49 -15.93 12.35
N ASP A 360 8.13 -14.82 11.97
CA ASP A 360 8.54 -13.73 12.85
C ASP A 360 7.56 -12.53 12.83
N ALA A 361 6.39 -12.66 12.18
CA ALA A 361 5.42 -11.58 12.13
C ALA A 361 4.93 -11.20 13.53
N THR A 362 5.03 -9.91 13.85
CA THR A 362 4.49 -9.37 15.10
C THR A 362 2.96 -9.45 15.11
N PRO A 363 2.31 -9.52 16.28
CA PRO A 363 0.86 -9.52 16.36
C PRO A 363 0.18 -8.32 15.69
N ALA A 364 0.81 -7.15 15.69
CA ALA A 364 0.33 -5.98 14.95
C ALA A 364 0.36 -6.20 13.43
N GLN A 365 1.42 -6.81 12.89
CA GLN A 365 1.51 -7.16 11.46
C GLN A 365 0.47 -8.23 11.08
N VAL A 366 0.27 -9.22 11.96
CA VAL A 366 -0.77 -10.24 11.79
C VAL A 366 -2.17 -9.60 11.79
N HIS A 367 -2.45 -8.73 12.76
CA HIS A 367 -3.71 -8.00 12.86
C HIS A 367 -3.97 -7.22 11.57
N ALA A 368 -3.01 -6.36 11.17
CA ALA A 368 -3.12 -5.56 9.96
C ALA A 368 -3.34 -6.42 8.70
N TRP A 369 -2.57 -7.52 8.56
CA TRP A 369 -2.74 -8.42 7.43
C TRP A 369 -4.16 -8.97 7.33
N VAL A 370 -4.77 -9.39 8.45
CA VAL A 370 -6.15 -9.89 8.46
C VAL A 370 -7.14 -8.78 8.10
N THR A 371 -7.04 -7.62 8.74
CA THR A 371 -8.02 -6.53 8.58
C THR A 371 -7.94 -5.80 7.26
N ASP A 372 -6.76 -5.77 6.64
CA ASP A 372 -6.53 -5.08 5.37
C ASP A 372 -6.85 -5.99 4.19
N ASN A 373 -6.74 -7.32 4.34
CA ASN A 373 -7.10 -8.26 3.27
C ASN A 373 -8.61 -8.43 3.14
N ALA A 374 -9.32 -8.22 4.25
CA ALA A 374 -10.75 -8.39 4.36
C ALA A 374 -11.50 -7.73 3.20
N SER A 375 -12.47 -8.47 2.66
CA SER A 375 -13.40 -7.95 1.67
C SER A 375 -14.26 -6.87 2.30
N THR A 376 -14.08 -5.63 1.83
CA THR A 376 -14.78 -4.46 2.37
C THR A 376 -16.08 -4.21 1.61
N GLY A 377 -17.14 -3.80 2.32
CA GLY A 377 -18.41 -3.40 1.72
C GLY A 377 -19.27 -4.55 1.21
N LYS A 378 -18.95 -5.81 1.57
CA LYS A 378 -19.72 -7.00 1.16
C LYS A 378 -20.86 -7.33 2.11
N MET A 379 -20.71 -7.00 3.39
CA MET A 379 -21.68 -7.36 4.41
C MET A 379 -22.91 -6.47 4.36
N SER A 380 -24.07 -7.09 4.59
CA SER A 380 -25.38 -6.46 4.70
C SER A 380 -25.96 -6.63 6.12
N GLY A 381 -26.96 -5.80 6.49
CA GLY A 381 -27.60 -5.89 7.81
C GLY A 381 -26.75 -5.35 8.98
N LEU A 382 -25.82 -4.44 8.70
CA LEU A 382 -24.92 -3.86 9.70
C LEU A 382 -25.50 -2.58 10.33
N PRO A 383 -25.57 -2.50 11.67
CA PRO A 383 -25.84 -1.23 12.36
C PRO A 383 -24.72 -0.20 12.13
N SER A 384 -25.07 1.09 12.21
CA SER A 384 -24.12 2.20 12.07
C SER A 384 -22.93 2.05 13.02
N GLY A 385 -21.73 2.36 12.54
CA GLY A 385 -20.48 2.23 13.29
C GLY A 385 -19.88 0.81 13.34
N THR A 386 -20.54 -0.19 12.74
CA THR A 386 -19.99 -1.55 12.63
C THR A 386 -19.12 -1.68 11.38
N PRO A 387 -17.87 -2.17 11.48
CA PRO A 387 -17.01 -2.35 10.30
C PRO A 387 -17.60 -3.32 9.28
N ASN A 388 -17.66 -2.88 8.02
CA ASN A 388 -18.08 -3.70 6.91
C ASN A 388 -16.88 -4.40 6.27
N LYS A 389 -16.28 -5.33 7.03
CA LYS A 389 -15.13 -6.13 6.64
C LYS A 389 -15.45 -7.61 6.81
N LEU A 390 -15.18 -8.41 5.79
CA LEU A 390 -15.37 -9.87 5.81
C LEU A 390 -14.03 -10.55 5.52
N LEU A 391 -13.64 -11.53 6.35
CA LEU A 391 -12.38 -12.25 6.24
C LEU A 391 -12.11 -12.72 4.80
N TYR A 392 -10.87 -12.53 4.35
CA TYR A 392 -10.38 -12.99 3.05
C TYR A 392 -8.96 -13.56 3.21
N VAL A 393 -8.72 -14.73 2.61
CA VAL A 393 -7.45 -15.46 2.62
C VAL A 393 -6.95 -15.57 1.17
N PRO A 394 -5.94 -14.80 0.76
CA PRO A 394 -5.42 -14.87 -0.60
C PRO A 394 -4.72 -16.20 -0.90
N ALA A 395 -4.99 -16.78 -2.08
CA ALA A 395 -4.27 -17.96 -2.57
C ALA A 395 -2.85 -17.54 -2.98
N ALA A 396 -1.83 -18.04 -2.28
CA ALA A 396 -0.39 -17.78 -2.47
C ALA A 396 0.02 -16.29 -2.40
N GLY A 397 0.44 -15.84 -1.20
CA GLY A 397 1.37 -14.70 -1.06
C GLY A 397 0.90 -13.31 -1.51
N GLY A 398 -0.39 -13.07 -1.75
CA GLY A 398 -0.88 -11.72 -2.03
C GLY A 398 -0.92 -10.85 -0.77
N PRO A 399 -0.22 -9.70 -0.71
CA PRO A 399 -0.53 -8.68 0.31
C PRO A 399 -1.92 -8.05 0.05
N PRO A 400 -2.55 -7.47 1.08
CA PRO A 400 -3.86 -6.84 0.98
C PRO A 400 -3.90 -5.61 0.07
N PRO A 401 -5.06 -5.26 -0.51
CA PRO A 401 -5.33 -3.92 -0.99
C PRO A 401 -5.90 -3.07 0.15
N ALA A 402 -5.07 -2.27 0.83
CA ALA A 402 -5.50 -1.13 1.64
C ALA A 402 -4.70 0.12 1.22
N GLY A 403 -5.35 1.28 1.29
CA GLY A 403 -4.87 2.56 0.73
C GLY A 403 -3.41 2.89 1.03
N ASP A 404 -2.77 3.59 0.11
CA ASP A 404 -1.34 3.85 0.01
C ASP A 404 -0.78 4.93 0.97
N PHE A 405 -1.59 5.46 1.90
CA PHE A 405 -1.16 6.44 2.92
C PHE A 405 -2.10 6.55 4.15
N SER A 406 -1.57 7.04 5.28
CA SER A 406 -2.28 7.54 6.47
C SER A 406 -2.08 9.05 6.66
N LEU A 407 -2.92 9.68 7.50
CA LEU A 407 -2.77 11.08 7.92
C LEU A 407 -2.68 11.22 9.44
N SER A 408 -1.91 12.20 9.92
CA SER A 408 -1.86 12.59 11.33
C SER A 408 -1.79 14.12 11.50
N ALA A 409 -2.40 14.67 12.55
CA ALA A 409 -2.34 16.09 12.89
C ALA A 409 -1.48 16.33 14.15
N SER A 410 -0.54 17.28 14.11
CA SER A 410 0.31 17.64 15.25
C SER A 410 0.56 19.16 15.33
N PRO A 411 0.15 19.84 16.42
CA PRO A 411 -0.61 19.29 17.54
C PRO A 411 -2.02 18.85 17.10
N ALA A 412 -2.54 17.79 17.71
CA ALA A 412 -3.87 17.24 17.40
C ALA A 412 -5.02 18.12 17.91
N SER A 413 -4.72 19.10 18.77
CA SER A 413 -5.67 20.07 19.28
C SER A 413 -5.03 21.44 19.48
N ALA A 414 -5.82 22.50 19.36
CA ALA A 414 -5.40 23.85 19.73
C ALA A 414 -6.54 24.64 20.35
N THR A 415 -6.18 25.65 21.15
CA THR A 415 -7.12 26.57 21.76
C THR A 415 -6.86 28.00 21.30
N VAL A 416 -7.88 28.71 20.85
CA VAL A 416 -7.76 30.08 20.31
C VAL A 416 -8.88 30.99 20.80
N PRO A 417 -8.63 32.30 20.97
CA PRO A 417 -9.72 33.25 21.14
C PRO A 417 -10.56 33.37 19.86
N ALA A 418 -11.83 33.74 19.95
CA ALA A 418 -12.61 34.17 18.78
C ALA A 418 -11.91 35.35 18.08
N GLY A 419 -11.71 35.26 16.77
CA GLY A 419 -10.88 36.20 16.01
C GLY A 419 -9.41 35.78 15.89
N GLY A 420 -9.01 34.68 16.53
CA GLY A 420 -7.66 34.11 16.49
C GLY A 420 -7.48 33.03 15.43
N SER A 421 -6.26 32.53 15.31
CA SER A 421 -5.90 31.42 14.41
C SER A 421 -5.13 30.32 15.14
N ALA A 422 -5.38 29.08 14.73
CA ALA A 422 -4.67 27.89 15.16
C ALA A 422 -3.94 27.27 13.98
N THR A 423 -2.82 26.60 14.24
CA THR A 423 -2.12 25.81 13.23
C THR A 423 -1.89 24.38 13.70
N SER A 424 -1.89 23.45 12.75
CA SER A 424 -1.52 22.05 12.97
C SER A 424 -0.78 21.54 11.74
N THR A 425 0.29 20.77 11.95
CA THR A 425 1.00 20.08 10.88
C THR A 425 0.26 18.78 10.57
N ILE A 426 -0.25 18.68 9.34
CA ILE A 426 -0.82 17.46 8.80
C ILE A 426 0.29 16.70 8.08
N ALA A 427 0.67 15.55 8.62
CA ALA A 427 1.63 14.65 7.99
C ALA A 427 0.89 13.53 7.26
N ALA A 428 1.29 13.25 6.03
CA ALA A 428 0.88 12.05 5.31
C ALA A 428 1.99 11.01 5.41
N ALA A 429 1.69 9.78 5.84
CA ALA A 429 2.68 8.69 5.93
C ALA A 429 2.28 7.53 5.03
N ALA A 430 3.23 6.75 4.52
CA ALA A 430 2.90 5.53 3.80
C ALA A 430 2.42 4.48 4.80
N THR A 431 1.31 3.82 4.51
CA THR A 431 0.85 2.61 5.22
C THR A 431 1.62 1.42 4.68
N GLY A 432 2.90 1.37 5.04
CA GLY A 432 3.81 0.26 4.78
C GLY A 432 4.86 0.29 5.88
N SER A 433 4.68 -0.54 6.90
CA SER A 433 5.69 -0.69 7.95
C SER A 433 6.95 -1.37 7.38
N ALA A 434 8.12 -0.83 7.73
CA ALA A 434 9.44 -1.46 7.61
C ALA A 434 9.42 -2.91 8.19
N VAL A 435 10.26 -3.91 7.84
CA VAL A 435 11.74 -4.01 7.91
C VAL A 435 12.29 -5.21 7.00
N PRO A 436 13.58 -5.73 7.00
CA PRO A 436 14.57 -5.72 5.88
C PRO A 436 15.29 -7.06 5.44
N GLN A 437 16.15 -7.10 4.39
CA GLN A 437 17.68 -7.11 4.36
C GLN A 437 18.41 -7.41 2.93
N VAL A 438 19.69 -7.03 2.68
CA VAL A 438 20.75 -7.56 1.73
C VAL A 438 22.08 -7.58 2.50
N VAL A 439 22.93 -8.63 2.33
CA VAL A 439 23.97 -9.13 3.28
C VAL A 439 23.42 -9.21 4.70
N GLY A 440 23.30 -10.41 5.25
CA GLY A 440 22.26 -10.63 6.26
C GLY A 440 20.87 -10.38 5.68
N GLY A 441 20.69 -10.58 4.36
CA GLY A 441 19.58 -10.06 3.58
C GLY A 441 18.21 -10.76 3.63
N GLN A 442 17.04 -10.12 3.45
CA GLN A 442 15.77 -10.73 2.99
C GLN A 442 15.61 -10.71 1.46
N PRO A 443 15.17 -11.83 0.86
CA PRO A 443 14.68 -11.85 -0.51
C PRO A 443 13.51 -10.88 -0.67
N THR A 444 13.43 -10.26 -1.83
CA THR A 444 12.30 -9.41 -2.25
C THR A 444 12.02 -9.69 -3.71
N THR A 445 10.98 -9.09 -4.27
CA THR A 445 10.61 -9.32 -5.67
C THR A 445 10.54 -8.05 -6.49
N VAL A 446 10.69 -8.19 -7.80
CA VAL A 446 10.46 -7.07 -8.74
C VAL A 446 8.99 -6.65 -8.76
N GLU A 447 8.04 -7.49 -8.35
CA GLU A 447 6.64 -7.08 -8.19
C GLU A 447 6.46 -6.10 -7.03
N GLN A 448 7.21 -6.28 -5.93
CA GLN A 448 7.23 -5.36 -4.79
C GLN A 448 8.03 -4.08 -5.11
N HIS A 449 9.04 -4.19 -5.97
CA HIS A 449 9.90 -3.07 -6.38
C HIS A 449 9.99 -3.01 -7.91
N PRO A 450 8.90 -2.63 -8.61
CA PRO A 450 8.77 -2.74 -10.06
C PRO A 450 9.60 -1.74 -10.84
N PHE A 451 10.39 -0.90 -10.15
CA PHE A 451 11.39 -0.03 -10.74
C PHE A 451 12.77 -0.69 -10.83
N MET A 452 12.97 -1.84 -10.20
CA MET A 452 14.26 -2.55 -10.28
C MET A 452 14.44 -3.19 -11.66
N ILE A 453 15.61 -2.96 -12.24
CA ILE A 453 16.00 -3.55 -13.52
C ILE A 453 17.46 -4.01 -13.43
N SER A 454 17.73 -5.21 -13.93
CA SER A 454 19.05 -5.83 -13.86
C SER A 454 19.84 -5.49 -15.12
N GLN A 455 20.97 -4.80 -14.98
CA GLN A 455 21.92 -4.67 -16.07
C GLN A 455 22.71 -5.97 -16.20
N ARG A 456 22.85 -6.44 -17.42
CA ARG A 456 23.64 -7.61 -17.78
C ARG A 456 24.82 -7.20 -18.64
N ARG A 457 25.92 -7.95 -18.53
CA ARG A 457 27.13 -7.76 -19.33
C ARG A 457 27.66 -9.09 -19.81
N GLU A 458 27.98 -9.15 -21.10
CA GLU A 458 28.63 -10.30 -21.70
C GLU A 458 29.96 -10.61 -20.99
N GLY A 459 30.13 -11.87 -20.58
CA GLY A 459 31.32 -12.30 -19.85
C GLY A 459 31.36 -11.87 -18.38
N SER A 460 30.23 -11.42 -17.82
CA SER A 460 30.13 -11.23 -16.37
C SER A 460 30.16 -12.57 -15.62
N SER A 461 30.87 -12.59 -14.51
CA SER A 461 31.00 -13.76 -13.64
C SER A 461 29.87 -13.91 -12.61
N PHE A 462 28.93 -12.94 -12.54
CA PHE A 462 27.77 -13.04 -11.65
C PHE A 462 26.66 -13.89 -12.30
N PRO A 463 25.78 -14.50 -11.48
CA PRO A 463 24.67 -15.31 -11.98
C PRO A 463 23.84 -14.59 -13.06
N GLY A 464 23.40 -15.33 -14.07
CA GLY A 464 22.65 -14.79 -15.21
C GLY A 464 23.35 -13.66 -15.98
N GLN A 465 24.68 -13.54 -15.90
CA GLN A 465 25.47 -12.44 -16.48
C GLN A 465 25.12 -11.05 -15.91
N GLN A 466 24.59 -10.98 -14.70
CA GLN A 466 24.33 -9.70 -14.04
C GLN A 466 25.63 -8.88 -13.90
N SER A 467 25.55 -7.56 -14.05
CA SER A 467 26.71 -6.68 -13.84
C SER A 467 26.40 -5.58 -12.85
N CYS A 468 25.18 -5.02 -12.90
CA CYS A 468 24.74 -3.95 -12.03
C CYS A 468 23.24 -4.07 -11.72
N SER A 469 22.86 -3.64 -10.53
CA SER A 469 21.47 -3.35 -10.17
C SER A 469 21.15 -1.94 -10.69
N SER A 470 19.95 -1.64 -11.15
CA SER A 470 19.63 -0.29 -11.65
C SER A 470 18.18 0.06 -11.45
N THR A 471 17.85 1.35 -11.59
CA THR A 471 16.53 1.89 -11.28
C THR A 471 15.88 2.50 -12.51
N LEU A 472 14.68 2.05 -12.86
CA LEU A 472 13.84 2.71 -13.85
C LEU A 472 13.34 4.04 -13.26
N MET A 473 13.65 5.14 -13.95
CA MET A 473 13.18 6.51 -13.64
C MET A 473 12.13 6.99 -14.65
N GLY A 474 11.77 6.14 -15.61
CA GLY A 474 10.75 6.39 -16.63
C GLY A 474 10.60 5.17 -17.55
N PRO A 475 9.64 5.20 -18.51
CA PRO A 475 9.31 4.05 -19.36
C PRO A 475 10.50 3.41 -20.07
N ARG A 476 11.51 4.19 -20.43
CA ARG A 476 12.74 3.71 -21.06
C ARG A 476 13.99 4.31 -20.43
N THR A 477 13.89 4.88 -19.24
CA THR A 477 14.99 5.65 -18.63
C THR A 477 15.46 4.96 -17.38
N VAL A 478 16.76 4.68 -17.30
CA VAL A 478 17.39 3.97 -16.19
C VAL A 478 18.46 4.84 -15.55
N LEU A 479 18.40 5.00 -14.22
CA LEU A 479 19.46 5.58 -13.41
C LEU A 479 20.37 4.46 -12.89
N THR A 480 21.68 4.65 -13.02
CA THR A 480 22.70 3.67 -12.64
C THR A 480 24.04 4.36 -12.32
N ALA A 481 25.04 3.59 -11.89
CA ALA A 481 26.39 4.10 -11.67
C ALA A 481 27.15 4.23 -13.00
N ALA A 482 28.04 5.23 -13.12
CA ALA A 482 28.82 5.44 -14.34
C ALA A 482 29.76 4.26 -14.63
N HIS A 483 30.36 3.68 -13.59
CA HIS A 483 31.27 2.54 -13.73
C HIS A 483 30.57 1.31 -14.34
N CYS A 484 29.26 1.15 -14.12
CA CYS A 484 28.46 0.08 -14.74
C CYS A 484 28.50 0.17 -16.28
N LEU A 485 28.65 1.37 -16.84
CA LEU A 485 28.72 1.58 -18.29
C LEU A 485 30.15 1.68 -18.80
N MET A 486 31.03 2.36 -18.06
CA MET A 486 32.37 2.71 -18.53
C MET A 486 33.42 1.64 -18.25
N GLU A 487 33.27 0.91 -17.14
CA GLU A 487 34.25 -0.10 -16.74
C GLU A 487 33.85 -1.48 -17.27
N ASN A 488 34.87 -2.32 -17.47
CA ASN A 488 34.79 -3.67 -18.01
C ASN A 488 34.14 -3.75 -19.41
N PRO A 489 34.92 -4.08 -20.46
CA PRO A 489 34.41 -4.18 -21.81
C PRO A 489 33.40 -5.35 -21.94
N GLY A 490 32.56 -5.28 -22.98
CA GLY A 490 31.53 -6.28 -23.28
C GLY A 490 30.18 -5.63 -23.58
N ARG A 491 29.34 -6.31 -24.35
CA ARG A 491 27.97 -5.85 -24.63
C ARG A 491 27.18 -5.77 -23.34
N LYS A 492 26.41 -4.69 -23.16
CA LYS A 492 25.59 -4.43 -21.98
C LYS A 492 24.13 -4.24 -22.39
N TRP A 493 23.23 -4.88 -21.66
CA TRP A 493 21.78 -4.80 -21.88
C TRP A 493 21.04 -4.84 -20.53
N TYR A 494 19.73 -4.66 -20.55
CA TYR A 494 18.90 -4.66 -19.36
C TYR A 494 17.85 -5.76 -19.42
N VAL A 495 17.57 -6.37 -18.26
CA VAL A 495 16.52 -7.37 -18.05
C VAL A 495 15.60 -6.90 -16.93
N TYR A 496 14.32 -6.74 -17.25
CA TYR A 496 13.25 -6.30 -16.35
C TYR A 496 12.33 -7.47 -15.96
N GLY A 497 11.77 -7.44 -14.75
CA GLY A 497 10.84 -8.47 -14.29
C GLY A 497 11.51 -9.77 -13.84
N ALA A 498 12.79 -9.72 -13.49
CA ALA A 498 13.56 -10.87 -13.03
C ALA A 498 13.77 -10.81 -11.51
N THR A 499 12.94 -11.50 -10.73
CA THR A 499 13.16 -11.63 -9.27
C THR A 499 14.36 -12.54 -9.02
N ASN A 500 14.43 -13.67 -9.71
CA ASN A 500 15.64 -14.46 -9.85
C ASN A 500 16.36 -14.05 -11.14
N LEU A 501 17.69 -13.94 -11.10
CA LEU A 501 18.53 -13.54 -12.23
C LEU A 501 18.45 -14.51 -13.42
N ASN A 502 17.94 -15.73 -13.23
CA ASN A 502 17.68 -16.72 -14.27
C ASN A 502 16.27 -16.61 -14.87
N ASP A 503 15.41 -15.73 -14.36
CA ASP A 503 14.07 -15.50 -14.92
C ASP A 503 14.17 -14.92 -16.34
N PRO A 504 13.28 -15.34 -17.26
CA PRO A 504 13.34 -14.98 -18.68
C PRO A 504 12.90 -13.53 -18.99
N GLY A 505 13.01 -12.61 -18.03
CA GLY A 505 12.42 -11.26 -18.01
C GLY A 505 12.57 -10.42 -19.29
N PHE A 506 11.83 -9.32 -19.34
CA PHE A 506 11.83 -8.42 -20.50
C PHE A 506 13.21 -7.84 -20.77
N THR A 507 13.74 -8.04 -21.98
CA THR A 507 15.06 -7.58 -22.37
C THR A 507 14.99 -6.30 -23.20
N ALA A 508 15.86 -5.34 -22.89
CA ALA A 508 16.03 -4.09 -23.63
C ALA A 508 17.51 -3.74 -23.83
N GLU A 509 17.84 -3.14 -24.96
CA GLU A 509 19.20 -2.68 -25.28
C GLU A 509 19.40 -1.22 -24.86
N ILE A 510 20.67 -0.82 -24.75
CA ILE A 510 21.04 0.58 -24.53
C ILE A 510 20.94 1.32 -25.87
N ALA A 511 20.01 2.28 -25.99
CA ALA A 511 19.93 3.16 -27.15
C ALA A 511 20.90 4.34 -27.05
N SER A 512 20.99 4.94 -25.86
CA SER A 512 21.95 5.99 -25.56
C SER A 512 22.21 6.05 -24.06
N SER A 513 23.28 6.72 -23.67
CA SER A 513 23.61 6.95 -22.26
C SER A 513 24.27 8.30 -22.07
N TRP A 514 23.90 8.97 -20.99
CA TRP A 514 24.67 10.06 -20.40
C TRP A 514 25.46 9.51 -19.23
N VAL A 515 26.78 9.67 -19.27
CA VAL A 515 27.68 9.45 -18.13
C VAL A 515 28.13 10.82 -17.66
N HIS A 516 28.17 11.03 -16.34
CA HIS A 516 28.61 12.31 -15.81
C HIS A 516 29.98 12.71 -16.41
N PRO A 517 30.13 13.89 -17.04
CA PRO A 517 31.34 14.21 -17.83
C PRO A 517 32.65 14.23 -17.04
N GLN A 518 32.55 14.45 -15.72
CA GLN A 518 33.70 14.46 -14.80
C GLN A 518 34.05 13.07 -14.22
N TYR A 519 33.31 12.02 -14.59
CA TYR A 519 33.59 10.67 -14.13
C TYR A 519 34.95 10.19 -14.67
N THR A 520 35.88 9.94 -13.75
CA THR A 520 37.24 9.43 -14.05
C THR A 520 37.57 8.15 -13.27
N GLY A 521 36.64 7.68 -12.45
CA GLY A 521 36.75 6.49 -11.61
C GLY A 521 35.86 6.62 -10.36
N TRP A 522 35.31 5.50 -9.88
CA TRP A 522 34.34 5.46 -8.78
C TRP A 522 34.83 6.07 -7.45
N GLN A 523 36.14 6.15 -7.23
CA GLN A 523 36.76 6.78 -6.04
C GLN A 523 36.84 8.31 -6.10
N GLN A 524 36.54 8.93 -7.25
CA GLN A 524 36.69 10.39 -7.41
C GLN A 524 35.36 11.16 -7.31
N GLY A 525 34.26 10.45 -7.07
CA GLY A 525 32.90 11.00 -7.18
C GLY A 525 32.38 10.90 -8.60
N TYR A 526 31.28 11.60 -8.89
CA TYR A 526 30.66 11.64 -10.21
C TYR A 526 30.24 10.28 -10.79
N ASP A 527 30.12 9.24 -9.95
CA ASP A 527 29.78 7.88 -10.39
C ASP A 527 28.28 7.72 -10.60
N VAL A 528 27.76 8.39 -11.64
CA VAL A 528 26.34 8.37 -12.01
C VAL A 528 26.15 8.47 -13.51
N ALA A 529 25.18 7.72 -14.00
CA ALA A 529 24.78 7.73 -15.40
C ALA A 529 23.28 7.55 -15.56
N VAL A 530 22.75 8.08 -16.66
CA VAL A 530 21.37 7.89 -17.09
C VAL A 530 21.38 7.22 -18.45
N VAL A 531 20.68 6.09 -18.56
CA VAL A 531 20.57 5.29 -19.77
C VAL A 531 19.19 5.45 -20.36
N THR A 532 19.13 5.63 -21.68
CA THR A 532 17.89 5.50 -22.44
C THR A 532 17.90 4.14 -23.15
N LEU A 533 16.87 3.35 -22.89
CA LEU A 533 16.66 2.04 -23.50
C LEU A 533 16.04 2.18 -24.89
N ASP A 534 16.26 1.17 -25.74
CA ASP A 534 15.76 1.14 -27.12
C ASP A 534 14.24 0.95 -27.25
N ARG A 535 13.57 0.63 -26.13
CA ARG A 535 12.13 0.39 -26.05
C ARG A 535 11.62 0.65 -24.65
N ASP A 536 10.32 0.91 -24.57
CA ASP A 536 9.64 1.06 -23.28
C ASP A 536 9.58 -0.29 -22.56
N VAL A 537 9.86 -0.25 -21.27
CA VAL A 537 9.80 -1.38 -20.36
C VAL A 537 8.33 -1.62 -19.96
N PRO A 538 7.83 -2.87 -20.05
CA PRO A 538 6.44 -3.20 -19.77
C PRO A 538 6.19 -3.27 -18.26
N VAL A 539 6.31 -2.14 -17.57
CA VAL A 539 6.02 -2.02 -16.14
C VAL A 539 4.51 -2.17 -15.88
N PRO A 540 4.09 -2.60 -14.68
CA PRO A 540 2.68 -2.66 -14.30
C PRO A 540 1.95 -1.32 -14.51
N ALA A 541 0.69 -1.38 -14.94
CA ALA A 541 -0.14 -0.19 -15.11
C ALA A 541 -0.30 0.55 -13.78
N GLY A 542 -0.04 1.87 -13.78
CA GLY A 542 -0.08 2.69 -12.56
C GLY A 542 1.19 2.63 -11.70
N MET A 543 2.25 1.93 -12.15
CA MET A 543 3.56 1.94 -11.49
C MET A 543 4.10 3.37 -11.42
N THR A 544 4.48 3.78 -10.20
CA THR A 544 5.11 5.07 -9.95
C THR A 544 6.62 4.91 -9.97
N TYR A 545 7.31 5.62 -10.86
CA TYR A 545 8.77 5.64 -10.89
C TYR A 545 9.33 6.38 -9.66
N PRO A 546 10.48 5.95 -9.13
CA PRO A 546 11.19 6.69 -8.09
C PRO A 546 11.50 8.13 -8.52
N THR A 547 11.50 9.02 -7.54
CA THR A 547 11.81 10.45 -7.72
C THR A 547 13.26 10.74 -7.38
N LEU A 548 13.84 11.79 -7.96
CA LEU A 548 15.20 12.22 -7.60
C LEU A 548 15.20 12.95 -6.26
N ASN A 549 16.13 12.61 -5.38
CA ASN A 549 16.34 13.39 -4.18
C ASN A 549 16.95 14.75 -4.53
N THR A 550 16.21 15.83 -4.28
CA THR A 550 16.70 17.22 -4.39
C THR A 550 16.98 17.85 -3.03
N SER A 551 16.58 17.19 -1.93
CA SER A 551 16.71 17.70 -0.57
C SER A 551 17.94 17.11 0.13
N THR A 552 18.65 17.95 0.89
CA THR A 552 19.74 17.48 1.75
C THR A 552 19.25 16.81 3.04
N ALA A 553 17.99 17.00 3.43
CA ALA A 553 17.42 16.42 4.65
C ALA A 553 17.49 14.88 4.65
N ASN A 554 17.29 14.27 3.48
CA ASN A 554 17.36 12.81 3.32
C ASN A 554 18.79 12.25 3.40
N ASN A 555 19.82 13.10 3.39
CA ASN A 555 21.22 12.71 3.57
C ASN A 555 21.68 12.83 5.05
N THR A 556 20.78 13.13 5.98
CA THR A 556 21.13 13.31 7.40
C THR A 556 21.53 11.97 8.01
N PRO A 557 22.66 11.87 8.75
CA PRO A 557 23.01 10.66 9.48
C PRO A 557 21.87 10.17 10.39
N GLY A 558 21.63 8.86 10.37
CA GLY A 558 20.51 8.21 11.05
C GLY A 558 19.23 8.09 10.21
N THR A 559 19.11 8.78 9.07
CA THR A 559 17.98 8.59 8.15
C THR A 559 18.01 7.18 7.58
N MET A 560 16.98 6.38 7.89
CA MET A 560 16.83 5.02 7.36
C MET A 560 16.39 5.05 5.90
N GLY A 561 16.99 4.18 5.09
CA GLY A 561 16.62 3.98 3.70
C GLY A 561 16.91 2.56 3.22
N MET A 562 16.25 2.20 2.12
CA MET A 562 16.31 0.88 1.54
C MET A 562 17.35 0.83 0.42
N SER A 563 18.39 0.03 0.62
CA SER A 563 19.25 -0.51 -0.44
C SER A 563 18.57 -1.70 -1.12
N ILE A 564 18.73 -1.91 -2.43
CA ILE A 564 18.11 -3.05 -3.11
C ILE A 564 18.91 -3.46 -4.35
N GLY A 565 19.08 -4.78 -4.54
CA GLY A 565 19.83 -5.33 -5.66
C GLY A 565 20.11 -6.85 -5.58
N TRP A 566 20.89 -7.34 -6.55
CA TRP A 566 21.28 -8.76 -6.68
C TRP A 566 22.76 -9.01 -6.37
N GLY A 567 23.38 -8.13 -5.58
CA GLY A 567 24.77 -8.25 -5.18
C GLY A 567 25.06 -9.46 -4.28
N ARG A 568 26.32 -9.58 -3.89
CA ARG A 568 26.78 -10.64 -3.00
C ARG A 568 26.07 -10.58 -1.65
N THR A 569 25.87 -11.75 -1.04
CA THR A 569 25.33 -11.92 0.32
C THR A 569 26.42 -12.14 1.38
N GLY A 570 27.69 -12.16 0.95
CA GLY A 570 28.90 -12.24 1.78
C GLY A 570 30.15 -12.33 0.89
N ALA A 571 31.34 -12.48 1.47
CA ALA A 571 32.62 -12.40 0.76
C ALA A 571 32.70 -13.30 -0.50
N ASN A 572 32.06 -14.48 -0.50
CA ASN A 572 32.11 -15.45 -1.60
C ASN A 572 30.74 -16.02 -2.02
N THR A 573 29.63 -15.42 -1.59
CA THR A 573 28.28 -15.92 -1.88
C THR A 573 27.53 -14.91 -2.73
N TYR A 574 27.02 -15.33 -3.88
CA TYR A 574 26.26 -14.49 -4.80
C TYR A 574 24.75 -14.67 -4.58
N SER A 575 23.98 -13.59 -4.68
CA SER A 575 22.52 -13.72 -4.74
C SER A 575 22.08 -13.96 -6.17
N GLU A 576 21.36 -15.05 -6.41
CA GLU A 576 20.57 -15.19 -7.64
C GLU A 576 19.23 -14.48 -7.54
N VAL A 577 18.80 -14.11 -6.33
CA VAL A 577 17.47 -13.54 -6.06
C VAL A 577 17.61 -12.07 -5.65
N LEU A 578 16.67 -11.21 -6.01
CA LEU A 578 16.65 -9.82 -5.60
C LEU A 578 16.52 -9.74 -4.06
N ARG A 579 17.27 -8.84 -3.44
CA ARG A 579 17.24 -8.63 -1.98
C ARG A 579 17.14 -7.13 -1.68
N LYS A 580 16.64 -6.74 -0.50
CA LYS A 580 16.55 -5.32 -0.06
C LYS A 580 17.09 -5.05 1.35
N ALA A 581 18.01 -4.13 1.63
CA ALA A 581 18.48 -3.80 2.99
C ALA A 581 18.02 -2.45 3.51
N ASP A 582 17.33 -2.41 4.65
CA ASP A 582 17.13 -1.13 5.36
C ASP A 582 18.38 -0.81 6.17
N ILE A 583 19.05 0.26 5.79
CA ILE A 583 20.28 0.73 6.41
C ILE A 583 20.20 2.23 6.69
N PRO A 584 20.87 2.74 7.72
CA PRO A 584 20.91 4.17 7.97
C PRO A 584 21.90 4.86 7.04
N VAL A 585 21.70 6.16 6.82
CA VAL A 585 22.79 7.06 6.45
C VAL A 585 23.77 7.09 7.62
N ALA A 586 25.03 6.78 7.34
CA ALA A 586 26.10 6.87 8.30
C ALA A 586 26.75 8.26 8.27
N PRO A 587 27.35 8.72 9.38
CA PRO A 587 28.17 9.92 9.37
C PRO A 587 29.30 9.80 8.33
N ASP A 588 29.61 10.89 7.62
CA ASP A 588 30.70 10.92 6.62
C ASP A 588 32.04 10.45 7.22
N SER A 589 32.28 10.70 8.51
CA SER A 589 33.47 10.25 9.24
C SER A 589 33.64 8.73 9.27
N GLY A 590 32.55 7.95 9.24
CA GLY A 590 32.57 6.49 9.22
C GLY A 590 33.20 5.93 7.94
N CYS A 591 32.89 6.53 6.80
CA CYS A 591 33.52 6.19 5.52
C CYS A 591 34.93 6.78 5.42
N GLN A 592 35.15 8.04 5.84
CA GLN A 592 36.47 8.69 5.77
C GLN A 592 37.55 7.95 6.57
N GLY A 593 37.18 7.34 7.69
CA GLY A 593 38.11 6.62 8.57
C GLY A 593 38.77 5.40 7.92
N ARG A 594 38.05 4.64 7.08
CA ARG A 594 38.57 3.45 6.38
C ARG A 594 38.90 3.70 4.91
N TYR A 595 38.18 4.62 4.27
CA TYR A 595 38.34 4.99 2.86
C TYR A 595 39.05 6.33 2.69
N THR A 596 40.11 6.54 3.47
CA THR A 596 40.83 7.82 3.52
C THR A 596 41.36 8.20 2.14
N GLY A 597 41.04 9.41 1.69
CA GLY A 597 41.41 9.93 0.37
C GLY A 597 40.50 9.46 -0.78
N GLN A 598 39.67 8.44 -0.59
CA GLN A 598 38.76 7.88 -1.60
C GLN A 598 37.31 8.32 -1.41
N TYR A 599 36.85 8.49 -0.17
CA TYR A 599 35.49 9.02 0.08
C TYR A 599 35.45 10.56 -0.08
N LYS A 600 34.62 11.07 -0.99
CA LYS A 600 34.54 12.50 -1.36
C LYS A 600 33.23 13.13 -0.89
N THR A 601 33.29 14.14 -0.02
CA THR A 601 32.13 14.94 0.40
C THR A 601 32.09 16.26 -0.36
N PRO A 602 30.92 16.76 -0.83
CA PRO A 602 29.57 16.19 -0.69
C PRO A 602 29.18 15.21 -1.82
N ALA A 603 30.13 14.79 -2.66
CA ALA A 603 29.90 13.94 -3.82
C ALA A 603 29.33 12.54 -3.48
N MET A 604 29.64 12.01 -2.31
CA MET A 604 29.31 10.66 -1.87
C MET A 604 28.44 10.67 -0.60
N LEU A 605 27.77 9.55 -0.37
CA LEU A 605 26.83 9.31 0.72
C LEU A 605 27.22 7.98 1.38
N CYS A 606 27.55 8.04 2.67
CA CYS A 606 27.95 6.90 3.48
C CYS A 606 26.70 6.24 4.07
N THR A 607 26.54 4.93 3.94
CA THR A 607 25.38 4.21 4.47
C THR A 607 25.77 2.87 5.08
N GLY A 608 24.92 2.32 5.94
CA GLY A 608 25.16 1.02 6.60
C GLY A 608 25.76 1.15 7.99
N TYR A 609 26.47 0.10 8.38
CA TYR A 609 27.03 -0.06 9.73
C TYR A 609 28.54 -0.31 9.66
N ALA A 610 29.25 0.01 10.74
CA ALA A 610 30.70 -0.14 10.81
C ALA A 610 31.14 -1.60 10.72
N ASP A 611 30.32 -2.56 11.11
CA ASP A 611 30.61 -4.00 11.01
C ASP A 611 30.12 -4.63 9.71
N GLY A 612 29.48 -3.86 8.81
CA GLY A 612 28.98 -4.35 7.52
C GLY A 612 27.91 -5.43 7.61
N HIS A 613 27.27 -5.62 8.77
CA HIS A 613 26.35 -6.75 8.97
C HIS A 613 25.11 -6.71 8.06
N ALA A 614 24.75 -5.52 7.54
CA ALA A 614 23.73 -5.34 6.53
C ALA A 614 24.02 -4.14 5.62
N GLY A 615 23.81 -4.31 4.31
CA GLY A 615 24.00 -3.24 3.32
C GLY A 615 24.12 -3.73 1.86
N ALA A 616 24.27 -2.77 0.94
CA ALA A 616 24.69 -3.08 -0.43
C ALA A 616 26.07 -3.73 -0.43
N CYS A 617 26.36 -4.56 -1.42
CA CYS A 617 27.61 -5.29 -1.54
C CYS A 617 28.02 -5.40 -3.02
N VAL A 618 29.20 -5.98 -3.29
CA VAL A 618 29.71 -6.11 -4.66
C VAL A 618 28.68 -6.79 -5.55
N GLY A 619 28.30 -6.14 -6.65
CA GLY A 619 27.23 -6.58 -7.56
C GLY A 619 25.93 -5.78 -7.41
N ASP A 620 25.73 -5.03 -6.32
CA ASP A 620 24.60 -4.10 -6.19
C ASP A 620 24.80 -2.78 -6.95
N SER A 621 25.96 -2.62 -7.61
CA SER A 621 26.38 -1.38 -8.28
C SER A 621 25.26 -0.81 -9.14
N GLY A 622 25.02 0.50 -9.04
CA GLY A 622 23.93 1.20 -9.72
C GLY A 622 22.54 1.07 -9.07
N GLY A 623 22.38 0.19 -8.06
CA GLY A 623 21.13 0.02 -7.32
C GLY A 623 20.82 1.24 -6.44
N PRO A 624 19.55 1.51 -6.14
CA PRO A 624 19.16 2.71 -5.41
C PRO A 624 19.31 2.54 -3.90
N TYR A 625 19.59 3.66 -3.22
CA TYR A 625 19.28 3.86 -1.81
C TYR A 625 18.06 4.78 -1.72
N LEU A 626 16.95 4.24 -1.20
CA LEU A 626 15.63 4.87 -1.22
C LEU A 626 15.20 5.34 0.15
N VAL A 627 14.72 6.58 0.25
CA VAL A 627 13.94 7.05 1.40
C VAL A 627 12.52 7.30 0.89
N GLY A 628 11.58 6.43 1.30
CA GLY A 628 10.27 6.35 0.64
C GLY A 628 10.41 5.97 -0.84
N ASN A 629 9.83 6.76 -1.74
CA ASN A 629 9.96 6.59 -3.20
C ASN A 629 11.01 7.54 -3.82
N THR A 630 11.96 8.02 -3.04
CA THR A 630 12.96 9.00 -3.49
C THR A 630 14.35 8.39 -3.49
N VAL A 631 15.03 8.43 -4.64
CA VAL A 631 16.42 7.95 -4.81
C VAL A 631 17.37 8.95 -4.19
N VAL A 632 17.88 8.63 -3.01
CA VAL A 632 18.82 9.46 -2.24
C VAL A 632 20.26 9.14 -2.61
N GLY A 633 20.53 7.87 -2.95
CA GLY A 633 21.83 7.41 -3.41
C GLY A 633 21.76 6.45 -4.59
N VAL A 634 22.82 6.40 -5.38
CA VAL A 634 23.08 5.34 -6.37
C VAL A 634 24.31 4.56 -5.91
N PHE A 635 24.19 3.25 -5.70
CA PHE A 635 25.28 2.47 -5.10
C PHE A 635 26.49 2.47 -6.01
N SER A 636 27.63 2.86 -5.47
CA SER A 636 28.85 3.10 -6.23
C SER A 636 29.89 2.03 -5.91
N TRP A 637 30.29 1.89 -4.65
CA TRP A 637 31.31 0.91 -4.27
C TRP A 637 31.36 0.64 -2.76
N MET A 638 32.13 -0.38 -2.38
CA MET A 638 32.56 -0.63 -1.00
C MET A 638 33.78 -1.57 -0.94
N SER A 639 34.21 -1.93 0.27
CA SER A 639 35.11 -3.07 0.55
C SER A 639 34.63 -4.36 -0.12
N THR A 640 35.53 -5.10 -0.78
CA THR A 640 35.19 -6.38 -1.46
C THR A 640 34.78 -7.50 -0.49
N ALA A 641 35.10 -7.36 0.79
CA ALA A 641 34.68 -8.28 1.85
C ALA A 641 33.25 -8.02 2.35
N CYS A 642 32.64 -6.89 1.97
CA CYS A 642 31.31 -6.46 2.41
C CYS A 642 31.16 -6.42 3.94
N ASP A 643 32.21 -5.95 4.60
CA ASP A 643 32.40 -5.94 6.05
C ASP A 643 32.41 -4.51 6.63
N TRP A 644 31.94 -3.52 5.86
CA TRP A 644 32.02 -2.11 6.22
C TRP A 644 30.92 -1.28 5.55
N TYR A 645 30.87 0.02 5.87
CA TYR A 645 29.96 0.99 5.24
C TYR A 645 30.01 0.95 3.70
N ALA A 646 28.82 1.10 3.12
CA ALA A 646 28.58 1.23 1.69
C ALA A 646 28.73 2.69 1.24
N VAL A 647 29.28 2.90 0.04
CA VAL A 647 29.45 4.22 -0.56
C VAL A 647 28.51 4.36 -1.75
N TYR A 648 27.59 5.31 -1.65
CA TYR A 648 26.67 5.71 -2.71
C TYR A 648 27.11 7.05 -3.32
N THR A 649 26.84 7.25 -4.59
CA THR A 649 26.77 8.60 -5.18
C THR A 649 25.63 9.36 -4.51
N ARG A 650 25.91 10.56 -3.97
CA ARG A 650 24.89 11.41 -3.34
C ARG A 650 24.02 12.08 -4.41
N VAL A 651 22.78 11.62 -4.61
CA VAL A 651 21.93 12.09 -5.72
C VAL A 651 21.64 13.58 -5.65
N SER A 652 21.41 14.12 -4.46
CA SER A 652 21.13 15.56 -4.29
C SER A 652 22.25 16.47 -4.79
N THR A 653 23.48 15.98 -4.83
CA THR A 653 24.64 16.74 -5.32
C THR A 653 24.60 16.90 -6.84
N TYR A 654 24.05 15.91 -7.56
CA TYR A 654 24.00 15.88 -9.03
C TYR A 654 22.58 15.99 -9.58
N ALA A 655 21.61 16.31 -8.72
CA ALA A 655 20.18 16.19 -9.04
C ALA A 655 19.78 17.00 -10.28
N ALA A 656 20.35 18.20 -10.47
CA ALA A 656 20.08 19.03 -11.64
C ALA A 656 20.59 18.39 -12.94
N GLU A 657 21.81 17.85 -12.91
CA GLU A 657 22.44 17.21 -14.08
C GLU A 657 21.73 15.91 -14.45
N ILE A 658 21.33 15.12 -13.44
CA ILE A 658 20.55 13.90 -13.62
C ILE A 658 19.15 14.23 -14.14
N ALA A 659 18.46 15.20 -13.54
CA ALA A 659 17.11 15.61 -13.94
C ALA A 659 17.07 16.10 -15.40
N ALA A 660 18.13 16.77 -15.87
CA ALA A 660 18.25 17.19 -17.26
C ALA A 660 18.27 16.01 -18.27
N GLN A 661 18.56 14.79 -17.81
CA GLN A 661 18.55 13.58 -18.64
C GLN A 661 17.24 12.78 -18.54
N LEU A 662 16.30 13.15 -17.66
CA LEU A 662 15.03 12.43 -17.50
C LEU A 662 13.96 12.96 -18.48
N PRO A 663 12.99 12.12 -18.91
CA PRO A 663 11.96 12.54 -19.87
C PRO A 663 11.07 13.66 -19.30
N GLY A 664 11.12 14.84 -19.92
CA GLY A 664 10.36 16.02 -19.53
C GLY A 664 11.06 16.82 -18.43
N GLY A 665 11.70 17.94 -18.81
CA GLY A 665 12.07 18.97 -17.84
C GLY A 665 10.82 19.38 -17.06
N ASN A 666 10.84 19.16 -15.75
CA ASN A 666 9.77 19.38 -14.77
C ASN A 666 8.32 19.47 -15.32
N PRO A 667 7.58 18.34 -15.38
CA PRO A 667 6.13 18.36 -15.31
C PRO A 667 5.67 18.40 -13.83
N PRO A 668 4.53 19.03 -13.50
CA PRO A 668 4.00 19.03 -12.14
C PRO A 668 3.58 17.60 -11.73
N PRO A 669 3.68 17.22 -10.43
CA PRO A 669 3.50 15.84 -10.00
C PRO A 669 2.02 15.42 -10.07
N THR A 670 1.73 14.34 -10.80
CA THR A 670 0.44 13.63 -10.70
C THR A 670 0.59 12.50 -9.69
N GLY A 671 0.41 12.84 -8.41
CA GLY A 671 0.51 11.91 -7.27
C GLY A 671 0.25 12.52 -5.88
N ASP A 672 -0.11 13.80 -5.78
CA ASP A 672 -0.29 14.45 -4.48
C ASP A 672 -1.63 14.09 -3.81
N ILE A 673 -1.58 13.92 -2.50
CA ILE A 673 -2.72 13.81 -1.60
C ILE A 673 -3.30 15.21 -1.44
N THR A 674 -4.49 15.44 -2.00
CA THR A 674 -5.20 16.72 -1.87
C THR A 674 -5.84 16.78 -0.49
N LEU A 675 -5.58 17.86 0.26
CA LEU A 675 -6.07 18.01 1.63
C LEU A 675 -7.34 18.88 1.68
N SER A 676 -8.29 18.46 2.48
CA SER A 676 -9.55 19.17 2.74
C SER A 676 -9.93 19.07 4.21
N ALA A 677 -10.74 20.02 4.70
CA ALA A 677 -11.23 20.05 6.08
C ALA A 677 -12.76 20.20 6.10
N SER A 678 -13.41 19.54 7.04
CA SER A 678 -14.85 19.62 7.29
C SER A 678 -15.14 19.66 8.81
N GLY A 679 -16.34 20.07 9.22
CA GLY A 679 -16.70 20.20 10.64
C GLY A 679 -16.29 21.52 11.31
N LEU A 680 -15.98 22.56 10.52
CA LEU A 680 -15.63 23.89 11.03
C LEU A 680 -16.82 24.58 11.72
N PRO A 681 -16.61 25.32 12.83
CA PRO A 681 -17.64 26.17 13.42
C PRO A 681 -18.02 27.33 12.51
N GLY A 682 -19.26 27.84 12.67
CA GLY A 682 -19.72 29.01 11.92
C GLY A 682 -18.82 30.23 12.16
N GLY A 683 -18.29 30.81 11.08
CA GLY A 683 -17.33 31.94 11.15
C GLY A 683 -15.86 31.55 11.10
N ALA A 684 -15.53 30.25 11.03
CA ALA A 684 -14.16 29.77 10.85
C ALA A 684 -13.87 29.32 9.41
N THR A 685 -12.61 29.47 8.99
CA THR A 685 -12.07 28.99 7.71
C THR A 685 -10.84 28.12 7.95
N ALA A 686 -10.61 27.14 7.08
CA ALA A 686 -9.40 26.32 7.06
C ALA A 686 -8.65 26.49 5.74
N SER A 687 -7.33 26.54 5.81
CA SER A 687 -6.43 26.50 4.66
C SER A 687 -5.28 25.55 4.90
N PHE A 688 -4.72 25.00 3.82
CA PHE A 688 -3.55 24.13 3.84
C PHE A 688 -2.42 24.79 3.05
N ASN A 689 -1.21 24.76 3.58
CA ASN A 689 -0.02 25.19 2.87
C ASN A 689 1.11 24.16 3.01
N PRO A 690 1.46 23.40 1.95
CA PRO A 690 0.79 23.38 0.63
C PRO A 690 -0.63 22.77 0.69
N GLY A 691 -1.44 23.02 -0.36
CA GLY A 691 -2.82 22.49 -0.48
C GLY A 691 -2.90 20.98 -0.79
N SER A 692 -1.77 20.39 -1.16
CA SER A 692 -1.60 18.98 -1.46
C SER A 692 -0.20 18.54 -1.01
N VAL A 693 -0.05 17.28 -0.62
CA VAL A 693 1.23 16.71 -0.12
C VAL A 693 1.48 15.35 -0.74
N SER A 694 2.73 14.99 -0.99
CA SER A 694 3.09 13.60 -1.31
C SER A 694 3.03 12.72 -0.04
N THR A 695 3.07 11.40 -0.22
CA THR A 695 3.25 10.48 0.92
C THR A 695 4.63 10.73 1.55
N GLY A 696 4.70 10.91 2.86
CA GLY A 696 5.88 11.40 3.59
C GLY A 696 5.96 12.93 3.70
N GLY A 697 5.09 13.67 3.00
CA GLY A 697 5.00 15.12 3.03
C GLY A 697 4.15 15.65 4.19
N THR A 698 4.34 16.94 4.49
CA THR A 698 3.56 17.65 5.52
C THR A 698 2.94 18.92 4.96
N ALA A 699 1.75 19.27 5.41
CA ALA A 699 1.13 20.57 5.18
C ALA A 699 0.77 21.25 6.49
N THR A 700 0.85 22.57 6.52
CA THR A 700 0.32 23.35 7.65
C THR A 700 -1.16 23.60 7.42
N LEU A 701 -2.01 22.97 8.23
CA LEU A 701 -3.41 23.37 8.41
C LEU A 701 -3.43 24.66 9.23
N THR A 702 -4.04 25.72 8.70
CA THR A 702 -4.34 26.95 9.44
C THR A 702 -5.85 27.10 9.55
N VAL A 703 -6.37 27.16 10.78
CA VAL A 703 -7.79 27.42 11.05
C VAL A 703 -7.91 28.82 11.63
N THR A 704 -8.62 29.71 10.94
CA THR A 704 -8.86 31.09 11.39
C THR A 704 -10.30 31.22 11.84
N THR A 705 -10.53 31.85 12.98
CA THR A 705 -11.86 32.13 13.53
C THR A 705 -12.18 33.61 13.38
N SER A 706 -13.45 33.94 13.11
CA SER A 706 -13.94 35.32 13.23
C SER A 706 -14.22 35.67 14.70
N ALA A 707 -14.33 36.97 14.99
CA ALA A 707 -14.78 37.46 16.29
C ALA A 707 -16.20 37.00 16.67
N SER A 708 -16.99 36.51 15.70
CA SER A 708 -18.33 35.96 15.88
C SER A 708 -18.36 34.43 15.98
N THR A 709 -17.21 33.76 15.93
CA THR A 709 -17.14 32.29 16.01
C THR A 709 -17.56 31.84 17.42
N PRO A 710 -18.57 30.96 17.57
CA PRO A 710 -19.06 30.59 18.90
C PRO A 710 -18.01 29.86 19.73
N ALA A 711 -18.03 30.10 21.04
CA ALA A 711 -17.21 29.32 21.97
C ALA A 711 -17.67 27.87 22.00
N GLY A 712 -16.71 26.96 22.01
CA GLY A 712 -16.98 25.53 21.99
C GLY A 712 -15.77 24.73 21.54
N THR A 713 -15.90 23.41 21.62
CA THR A 713 -14.90 22.47 21.12
C THR A 713 -15.45 21.78 19.88
N TYR A 714 -14.73 21.90 18.78
CA TYR A 714 -15.14 21.46 17.45
C TYR A 714 -14.15 20.41 16.91
N PRO A 715 -14.60 19.18 16.62
CA PRO A 715 -13.77 18.20 15.91
C PRO A 715 -13.75 18.54 14.41
N ILE A 716 -12.60 18.96 13.90
CA ILE A 716 -12.40 19.23 12.47
C ILE A 716 -11.82 17.97 11.83
N THR A 717 -12.55 17.40 10.87
CA THR A 717 -12.09 16.23 10.11
C THR A 717 -11.25 16.69 8.92
N VAL A 718 -9.98 16.31 8.90
CA VAL A 718 -9.06 16.51 7.78
C VAL A 718 -9.08 15.26 6.90
N THR A 719 -9.35 15.42 5.61
CA THR A 719 -9.37 14.34 4.63
C THR A 719 -8.31 14.57 3.57
N GLY A 720 -7.48 13.55 3.32
CA GLY A 720 -6.54 13.51 2.20
C GLY A 720 -7.06 12.56 1.13
N THR A 721 -7.07 13.00 -0.13
CA THR A 721 -7.52 12.19 -1.27
C THR A 721 -6.43 12.05 -2.34
N ARG A 722 -6.24 10.83 -2.83
CA ARG A 722 -5.39 10.51 -3.99
C ARG A 722 -6.14 9.51 -4.87
N GLY A 723 -6.65 9.96 -6.01
CA GLY A 723 -7.48 9.13 -6.87
C GLY A 723 -8.75 8.64 -6.14
N ALA A 724 -8.93 7.33 -6.06
CA ALA A 724 -10.05 6.70 -5.33
C ALA A 724 -9.73 6.42 -3.84
N THR A 725 -8.50 6.66 -3.38
CA THR A 725 -8.05 6.42 -2.01
C THR A 725 -8.26 7.66 -1.14
N SER A 726 -8.74 7.47 0.09
CA SER A 726 -8.87 8.54 1.08
C SER A 726 -8.42 8.10 2.47
N ALA A 727 -7.69 8.97 3.18
CA ALA A 727 -7.38 8.81 4.60
C ALA A 727 -7.85 10.04 5.39
N GLN A 728 -8.16 9.85 6.68
CA GLN A 728 -8.68 10.92 7.54
C GLN A 728 -7.90 11.01 8.85
N THR A 729 -7.84 12.22 9.40
CA THR A 729 -7.39 12.49 10.77
C THR A 729 -8.24 13.61 11.37
N THR A 730 -8.20 13.79 12.69
CA THR A 730 -9.02 14.80 13.38
C THR A 730 -8.13 15.83 14.06
N PHE A 731 -8.47 17.10 13.90
CA PHE A 731 -7.91 18.22 14.63
C PHE A 731 -8.98 18.86 15.51
N THR A 732 -8.78 18.92 16.82
CA THR A 732 -9.74 19.48 17.77
C THR A 732 -9.45 20.97 18.01
N LEU A 733 -10.37 21.85 17.59
CA LEU A 733 -10.29 23.28 17.86
C LEU A 733 -11.17 23.65 19.06
N THR A 734 -10.58 24.23 20.10
CA THR A 734 -11.32 24.88 21.18
C THR A 734 -11.30 26.39 20.97
N VAL A 735 -12.47 26.99 20.74
CA VAL A 735 -12.61 28.45 20.67
C VAL A 735 -12.96 28.95 22.07
N GLN A 736 -12.00 29.62 22.70
CA GLN A 736 -12.17 30.34 23.95
C GLN A 736 -12.68 31.76 23.67
N GLY A 737 -13.49 32.33 24.56
CA GLY A 737 -13.88 33.73 24.45
C GLY A 737 -14.86 34.08 23.32
N GLY A 738 -15.39 33.11 22.56
CA GLY A 738 -16.56 33.26 21.68
C GLY A 738 -17.88 33.33 22.46
N GLY A 739 -17.87 34.04 23.59
CA GLY A 739 -19.11 34.47 24.22
C GLY A 739 -19.90 35.28 23.21
N THR A 740 -21.22 35.23 23.31
CA THR A 740 -22.14 36.28 22.86
C THR A 740 -21.39 37.60 22.73
N PRO A 741 -21.39 38.26 21.54
CA PRO A 741 -20.67 39.52 21.37
C PRO A 741 -21.00 40.41 22.57
N GLY A 742 -19.98 40.84 23.31
CA GLY A 742 -20.17 41.79 24.41
C GLY A 742 -21.04 42.94 23.91
N PRO A 743 -21.84 43.58 24.78
CA PRO A 743 -22.75 44.63 24.36
C PRO A 743 -22.01 45.63 23.47
N LEU A 744 -22.54 45.88 22.27
CA LEU A 744 -21.95 46.83 21.33
C LEU A 744 -21.70 48.13 22.09
N SER A 745 -20.47 48.64 22.03
CA SER A 745 -20.06 49.86 22.72
C SER A 745 -19.28 50.75 21.77
N LEU A 746 -19.44 52.05 21.95
CA LEU A 746 -18.70 53.07 21.22
C LEU A 746 -17.90 53.87 22.23
N THR A 747 -16.57 53.85 22.11
CA THR A 747 -15.69 54.59 23.02
C THR A 747 -15.90 56.08 22.81
N ASN A 748 -16.25 56.80 23.87
CA ASN A 748 -16.35 58.25 23.82
C ASN A 748 -14.93 58.82 23.62
N PRO A 749 -14.66 59.57 22.53
CA PRO A 749 -13.32 60.10 22.25
C PRO A 749 -12.92 61.26 23.20
N GLY A 750 -13.84 61.69 24.08
CA GLY A 750 -13.68 62.89 24.86
C GLY A 750 -13.82 64.15 24.01
N THR A 751 -13.71 65.29 24.66
CA THR A 751 -13.78 66.59 24.00
C THR A 751 -12.71 66.74 22.93
N GLN A 752 -13.13 67.14 21.73
CA GLN A 752 -12.24 67.42 20.60
C GLN A 752 -12.05 68.92 20.42
N SER A 753 -10.88 69.32 19.92
CA SER A 753 -10.62 70.70 19.54
C SER A 753 -9.90 70.78 18.20
N SER A 754 -10.27 71.79 17.41
CA SER A 754 -9.68 72.10 16.12
C SER A 754 -9.70 73.61 15.89
N VAL A 755 -9.02 74.08 14.86
CA VAL A 755 -8.98 75.51 14.49
C VAL A 755 -9.66 75.69 13.12
N VAL A 756 -10.41 76.78 12.94
CA VAL A 756 -11.03 77.13 11.65
C VAL A 756 -9.98 77.09 10.53
N GLY A 757 -10.27 76.51 9.37
CA GLY A 757 -9.34 76.51 8.22
C GLY A 757 -8.15 75.54 8.32
N ARG A 758 -7.96 74.82 9.43
CA ARG A 758 -6.95 73.74 9.53
C ARG A 758 -7.59 72.35 9.41
N PRO A 759 -6.96 71.38 8.73
CA PRO A 759 -7.46 70.01 8.66
C PRO A 759 -7.59 69.40 10.06
N ALA A 760 -8.69 68.70 10.30
CA ALA A 760 -8.94 67.95 11.53
C ALA A 760 -9.39 66.53 11.20
N GLY A 761 -9.01 65.58 12.06
CA GLY A 761 -9.34 64.16 11.89
C GLY A 761 -9.55 63.47 13.24
N LEU A 762 -10.54 62.58 13.30
CA LEU A 762 -10.84 61.74 14.46
C LEU A 762 -11.25 60.34 14.00
N THR A 763 -10.65 59.32 14.60
CA THR A 763 -11.05 57.92 14.38
C THR A 763 -11.88 57.41 15.55
N LEU A 764 -13.12 57.05 15.28
CA LEU A 764 -14.05 56.50 16.28
C LEU A 764 -13.74 55.01 16.52
N ARG A 765 -13.78 54.58 17.79
CA ARG A 765 -13.44 53.19 18.19
C ARG A 765 -14.67 52.47 18.76
N ALA A 766 -15.22 51.54 17.98
CA ALA A 766 -16.28 50.64 18.41
C ALA A 766 -15.70 49.28 18.86
N GLN A 767 -16.35 48.66 19.84
CA GLN A 767 -15.98 47.34 20.39
C GLN A 767 -17.26 46.53 20.68
N GLY A 768 -17.18 45.20 20.65
CA GLY A 768 -18.35 44.32 20.83
C GLY A 768 -19.29 44.29 19.61
N GLY A 769 -20.46 43.66 19.73
CA GLY A 769 -21.38 43.46 18.60
C GLY A 769 -20.78 42.67 17.41
N THR A 770 -21.47 42.68 16.27
CA THR A 770 -21.14 41.88 15.07
C THR A 770 -20.67 42.77 13.91
N THR A 771 -19.45 42.60 13.40
CA THR A 771 -18.96 43.35 12.22
C THR A 771 -19.63 42.87 10.91
N PRO A 772 -19.66 43.68 9.83
CA PRO A 772 -19.13 45.05 9.70
C PRO A 772 -19.94 46.10 10.48
N TYR A 773 -19.26 47.17 10.89
CA TYR A 773 -19.91 48.31 11.54
C TYR A 773 -20.33 49.36 10.52
N ARG A 774 -21.44 50.06 10.81
CA ARG A 774 -21.88 51.25 10.11
C ARG A 774 -21.97 52.42 11.08
N PHE A 775 -21.27 53.50 10.79
CA PHE A 775 -21.25 54.70 11.62
C PHE A 775 -22.15 55.79 11.04
N THR A 776 -22.85 56.51 11.91
CA THR A 776 -23.53 57.76 11.60
C THR A 776 -23.19 58.82 12.64
N ALA A 777 -23.15 60.09 12.25
CA ALA A 777 -22.90 61.20 13.15
C ALA A 777 -23.90 62.33 12.89
N THR A 778 -24.32 62.99 13.96
CA THR A 778 -25.09 64.24 13.93
C THR A 778 -24.36 65.31 14.73
N GLY A 779 -24.56 66.57 14.35
CA GLY A 779 -23.94 67.71 15.04
C GLY A 779 -22.45 67.87 14.79
N LEU A 780 -21.88 67.31 13.71
CA LEU A 780 -20.49 67.57 13.33
C LEU A 780 -20.28 69.06 12.99
N PRO A 781 -19.11 69.63 13.32
CA PRO A 781 -18.77 70.98 12.88
C PRO A 781 -18.84 71.17 11.37
N ALA A 782 -19.26 72.36 10.93
CA ALA A 782 -19.34 72.69 9.52
C ALA A 782 -17.97 72.48 8.83
N GLY A 783 -17.94 71.70 7.75
CA GLY A 783 -16.72 71.33 7.04
C GLY A 783 -16.09 69.99 7.44
N LEU A 784 -16.61 69.30 8.46
CA LEU A 784 -16.23 67.92 8.79
C LEU A 784 -17.27 66.91 8.30
N THR A 785 -16.78 65.75 7.84
CA THR A 785 -17.63 64.64 7.36
C THR A 785 -17.18 63.32 7.98
N LEU A 786 -18.11 62.39 8.17
CA LEU A 786 -17.84 61.04 8.67
C LEU A 786 -17.86 60.04 7.51
N ASN A 787 -16.82 59.21 7.42
CA ASN A 787 -16.86 58.02 6.59
C ASN A 787 -17.64 56.89 7.32
N PRO A 788 -18.79 56.45 6.77
CA PRO A 788 -19.69 55.54 7.46
C PRO A 788 -19.18 54.10 7.58
N SER A 789 -18.18 53.68 6.79
CA SER A 789 -17.60 52.33 6.85
C SER A 789 -16.33 52.26 7.70
N THR A 790 -15.60 53.37 7.83
CA THR A 790 -14.33 53.40 8.59
C THR A 790 -14.42 54.08 9.95
N GLY A 791 -15.50 54.84 10.22
CA GLY A 791 -15.64 55.58 11.46
C GLY A 791 -14.69 56.77 11.58
N VAL A 792 -14.08 57.20 10.47
CA VAL A 792 -13.16 58.35 10.44
C VAL A 792 -13.96 59.62 10.15
N VAL A 793 -13.91 60.58 11.06
CA VAL A 793 -14.33 61.98 10.83
C VAL A 793 -13.14 62.75 10.29
N SER A 794 -13.30 63.45 9.17
CA SER A 794 -12.23 64.24 8.57
C SER A 794 -12.78 65.46 7.81
N GLY A 795 -11.96 66.50 7.68
CA GLY A 795 -12.26 67.68 6.88
C GLY A 795 -11.58 68.94 7.43
N THR A 796 -12.05 70.09 7.00
CA THR A 796 -11.52 71.39 7.44
C THR A 796 -12.68 72.21 8.01
N PRO A 797 -12.72 72.47 9.33
CA PRO A 797 -13.79 73.26 9.93
C PRO A 797 -13.85 74.67 9.36
N THR A 798 -15.03 75.16 9.01
CA THR A 798 -15.18 76.44 8.31
C THR A 798 -15.66 77.59 9.21
N MET A 799 -16.12 77.31 10.42
CA MET A 799 -16.66 78.31 11.34
C MET A 799 -16.28 78.03 12.79
N PHE A 800 -16.08 79.09 13.57
CA PHE A 800 -15.92 79.03 15.01
C PHE A 800 -17.24 78.57 15.63
N GLN A 801 -17.23 77.42 16.32
CA GLN A 801 -18.42 76.88 16.97
C GLN A 801 -18.06 75.82 18.00
N THR A 802 -18.94 75.70 18.99
CA THR A 802 -18.99 74.51 19.85
C THR A 802 -20.11 73.62 19.34
N SER A 803 -19.81 72.36 19.07
CA SER A 803 -20.80 71.40 18.58
C SER A 803 -20.94 70.23 19.53
N ASN A 804 -22.18 69.82 19.81
CA ASN A 804 -22.46 68.59 20.54
C ASN A 804 -22.63 67.46 19.52
N VAL A 805 -21.57 66.67 19.35
CA VAL A 805 -21.50 65.62 18.35
C VAL A 805 -22.04 64.33 18.96
N THR A 806 -23.02 63.72 18.30
CA THR A 806 -23.48 62.37 18.65
C THR A 806 -23.17 61.40 17.53
N VAL A 807 -22.49 60.32 17.87
CA VAL A 807 -22.13 59.25 16.94
C VAL A 807 -22.88 57.99 17.33
N THR A 808 -23.47 57.31 16.34
CA THR A 808 -24.06 55.98 16.49
C THR A 808 -23.26 54.98 15.68
N VAL A 809 -22.92 53.85 16.28
CA VAL A 809 -22.43 52.66 15.56
C VAL A 809 -23.53 51.61 15.53
N THR A 810 -23.75 51.02 14.36
CA THR A 810 -24.68 49.90 14.14
C THR A 810 -23.88 48.68 13.69
N ASP A 811 -24.16 47.53 14.30
CA ASP A 811 -23.54 46.25 13.95
C ASP A 811 -24.34 45.53 12.85
N ALA A 812 -23.77 44.47 12.26
CA ALA A 812 -24.37 43.70 11.17
C ALA A 812 -25.70 42.99 11.54
N THR A 813 -26.00 42.89 12.84
CA THR A 813 -27.25 42.32 13.36
C THR A 813 -28.28 43.39 13.73
N GLY A 814 -27.97 44.67 13.53
CA GLY A 814 -28.86 45.80 13.81
C GLY A 814 -28.77 46.37 15.22
N ARG A 815 -27.85 45.89 16.08
CA ARG A 815 -27.64 46.47 17.42
C ARG A 815 -26.97 47.84 17.30
N THR A 816 -27.27 48.76 18.21
CA THR A 816 -26.71 50.12 18.17
C THR A 816 -26.08 50.55 19.50
N ALA A 817 -25.01 51.33 19.41
CA ALA A 817 -24.36 51.99 20.55
C ALA A 817 -24.04 53.45 20.19
N ARG A 818 -24.05 54.34 21.17
CA ARG A 818 -23.90 55.78 20.96
C ARG A 818 -22.88 56.40 21.90
N ALA A 819 -22.19 57.42 21.41
CA ALA A 819 -21.32 58.28 22.21
C ALA A 819 -21.59 59.74 21.84
N THR A 820 -21.62 60.61 22.85
CA THR A 820 -21.87 62.04 22.70
C THR A 820 -20.72 62.83 23.35
N PHE A 821 -20.17 63.80 22.62
CA PHE A 821 -19.02 64.60 23.07
C PHE A 821 -19.03 65.99 22.45
N PHE A 822 -18.28 66.91 23.04
CA PHE A 822 -18.14 68.26 22.52
C PHE A 822 -16.98 68.36 21.53
N TRP A 823 -17.19 69.13 20.45
CA TRP A 823 -16.14 69.54 19.53
C TRP A 823 -16.05 71.06 19.51
N PHE A 824 -14.92 71.60 19.97
CA PHE A 824 -14.64 73.03 20.00
C PHE A 824 -13.78 73.43 18.80
N VAL A 825 -14.38 74.13 17.84
CA VAL A 825 -13.63 74.78 16.77
C VAL A 825 -13.26 76.19 17.24
N GLN A 826 -11.98 76.44 17.46
CA GLN A 826 -11.42 77.73 17.86
C GLN A 826 -11.25 78.66 16.64
N PRO A 827 -11.34 79.98 16.81
CA PRO A 827 -11.03 80.92 15.73
C PRO A 827 -9.53 80.84 15.42
N PHE A 828 -9.16 81.19 14.18
CA PHE A 828 -7.78 81.15 13.72
C PHE A 828 -6.90 82.19 14.42
#